data_AF-A0A507CNQ7-F1
#
_entry.id   AF-A0A507CNQ7-F1
#
_cell.length_a   1.000
_cell.length_b   1.000
_cell.length_c   1.000
_cell.angle_alpha   90.00
_cell.angle_beta   90.00
_cell.angle_gamma   90.00
#
_symmetry.space_group_name_H-M   'P 1'
#
loop_
_entity.id
_entity.type
_entity.pdbx_description
1 polymer ?
#
loop_
_entity_poly.entity_id
_entity_poly.type
_entity_poly.pdbx_seq_one_letter_code
_entity_poly.pdbx_strand_id
1 'polypeptide(L)'
;MEGYKSLTIFDGTSDDWMSFIYKFQMVVDAKDLLHIIERKDDEAVSTDDDEVAAERLKQKATRAKDDKTVKSLLVNKVSKDVLFNISGLKTAYLMVEKLKSIYSSSSTASSVFRLSRALDRKISSGEPIAKILGEINADIQAIEQAGGIDMDKLHVILLLRTFATDPTYKGVVESMKVLEEQALTKDKITHLLSEKFLEYNGGTQTKASKSAFEARNGRNSKDKITCHNCNKDGHKEADCWSPGGGAERQGPRSRDNKRSANNAESTTDKRKEKEQNYAFATDGPTGEWIRDSGAGHHYCNDQTLFENYESLENESVKVANGQQIKIHGKGSISFQANQSRGGTNQVTLKEVFYVPEMAVNLLSTAKLDKAGLDEHVAKGMARVVKDGKEIFHSKLVNNRWIVQWKANVPSESHQANLVVSEKIWHERLGHLSKSSLKRLRDMAVIKYSEETDPHVCEVCAKGKMKNLPHHPTRHPRPARPLDIVHWDWVVMNIEGFGGETVVLIGTDGHSGTKFAFPTSSRSGKSILEIYDTWKPWAERMTDRKLKCIRTDNAKEFSDGMFAEEMKRLGVEQQFSVPYEHKQNGTAESSNRILLDKARCMLIQSKLSQKYWPFAIQAAAFVANRSPVRGLDKVPIELFTGISPDMNKIKVFGSKCWFIVPTETRKGNKKLDARAKEGTFLGYASGGSAYKILDNLTQKVITAVSVRFEEREAGAYDSDSDSDSEATELGG
;
A
#
# COMPACT_ATOMS: atom_id res chain seq x y z
N MET A 1 24.61 -21.63 -31.76
CA MET A 1 23.57 -22.69 -31.71
C MET A 1 24.10 -23.93 -30.95
N GLU A 2 24.63 -23.78 -29.74
CA GLU A 2 25.13 -24.93 -28.94
C GLU A 2 24.71 -24.92 -27.45
N GLY A 3 23.88 -23.96 -27.01
CA GLY A 3 23.46 -23.84 -25.61
C GLY A 3 22.24 -24.65 -25.17
N TYR A 4 21.53 -25.33 -26.09
CA TYR A 4 20.24 -25.99 -25.80
C TYR A 4 20.31 -27.53 -25.77
N LYS A 5 21.47 -28.11 -25.45
CA LYS A 5 21.60 -29.56 -25.23
C LYS A 5 21.42 -29.87 -23.74
N SER A 6 20.18 -30.19 -23.35
CA SER A 6 19.79 -31.12 -22.28
C SER A 6 18.59 -30.61 -21.46
N LEU A 7 17.38 -30.68 -22.03
CA LEU A 7 16.19 -30.77 -21.18
C LEU A 7 16.24 -32.13 -20.47
N THR A 8 16.39 -32.13 -19.14
CA THR A 8 16.34 -33.33 -18.29
C THR A 8 14.97 -34.00 -18.42
N ILE A 9 14.94 -35.34 -18.30
CA ILE A 9 13.69 -36.11 -18.34
C ILE A 9 12.92 -35.81 -17.05
N PHE A 10 11.67 -35.35 -17.17
CA PHE A 10 10.80 -35.13 -16.02
C PHE A 10 10.30 -36.47 -15.49
N ASP A 11 10.64 -36.78 -14.24
CA ASP A 11 10.38 -38.07 -13.62
C ASP A 11 9.01 -38.20 -12.97
N GLY A 12 8.27 -37.09 -12.83
CA GLY A 12 6.96 -37.05 -12.17
C GLY A 12 7.01 -36.56 -10.74
N THR A 13 8.16 -36.07 -10.28
CA THR A 13 8.26 -35.39 -8.99
C THR A 13 7.75 -33.95 -9.11
N SER A 14 6.92 -33.50 -8.16
CA SER A 14 6.40 -32.12 -8.17
C SER A 14 7.49 -31.06 -7.93
N ASP A 15 8.66 -31.46 -7.43
CA ASP A 15 9.84 -30.60 -7.15
C ASP A 15 10.48 -29.99 -8.41
N ASP A 16 10.49 -30.68 -9.56
CA ASP A 16 11.11 -30.18 -10.81
C ASP A 16 10.06 -29.71 -11.84
N TRP A 17 8.76 -29.71 -11.50
CA TRP A 17 7.69 -29.38 -12.45
C TRP A 17 7.82 -27.95 -13.02
N MET A 18 8.04 -26.95 -12.16
CA MET A 18 8.15 -25.54 -12.58
C MET A 18 9.38 -25.28 -13.45
N SER A 19 10.51 -25.93 -13.13
CA SER A 19 11.74 -25.85 -13.92
C SER A 19 11.59 -26.58 -15.26
N PHE A 20 10.94 -27.75 -15.26
CA PHE A 20 10.65 -28.51 -16.46
C PHE A 20 9.72 -27.76 -17.42
N ILE A 21 8.56 -27.29 -16.95
CA ILE A 21 7.55 -26.66 -17.82
C ILE A 21 8.08 -25.36 -18.44
N TYR A 22 8.85 -24.58 -17.69
CA TYR A 22 9.51 -23.38 -18.19
C TYR A 22 10.52 -23.69 -19.31
N LYS A 23 11.44 -24.64 -19.06
CA LYS A 23 12.41 -25.05 -20.08
C LYS A 23 11.73 -25.67 -21.31
N PHE A 24 10.66 -26.43 -21.10
CA PHE A 24 9.89 -27.04 -22.18
C PHE A 24 9.21 -25.98 -23.05
N GLN A 25 8.59 -24.96 -22.44
CA GLN A 25 8.01 -23.83 -23.16
C GLN A 25 9.05 -23.09 -23.99
N MET A 26 10.25 -22.84 -23.46
CA MET A 26 11.34 -22.22 -24.23
C MET A 26 11.77 -23.05 -25.45
N VAL A 27 11.80 -24.39 -25.33
CA VAL A 27 12.15 -25.29 -26.45
C VAL A 27 11.06 -25.32 -27.52
N VAL A 28 9.81 -25.20 -27.12
CA VAL A 28 8.65 -25.15 -28.04
C VAL A 28 8.59 -23.79 -28.75
N ASP A 29 8.85 -22.70 -28.01
CA ASP A 29 8.88 -21.33 -28.54
C ASP A 29 10.03 -21.12 -29.53
N ALA A 30 11.22 -21.67 -29.25
CA ALA A 30 12.35 -21.66 -30.19
C ALA A 30 12.09 -22.39 -31.52
N LYS A 31 10.95 -23.09 -31.65
CA LYS A 31 10.49 -23.74 -32.88
C LYS A 31 9.25 -23.06 -33.48
N ASP A 32 8.85 -21.91 -32.95
CA ASP A 32 7.62 -21.17 -33.30
C ASP A 32 6.32 -21.96 -33.03
N LEU A 33 6.36 -22.94 -32.12
CA LEU A 33 5.25 -23.85 -31.83
C LEU A 33 4.49 -23.52 -30.54
N LEU A 34 4.77 -22.39 -29.89
CA LEU A 34 4.19 -22.04 -28.57
C LEU A 34 2.65 -21.98 -28.62
N HIS A 35 2.11 -21.53 -29.76
CA HIS A 35 0.67 -21.44 -30.03
C HIS A 35 -0.10 -22.77 -29.87
N ILE A 36 0.58 -23.92 -29.96
CA ILE A 36 -0.01 -25.27 -29.80
C ILE A 36 -0.35 -25.59 -28.33
N ILE A 37 0.40 -25.03 -27.37
CA ILE A 37 0.23 -25.35 -25.94
C ILE A 37 -0.47 -24.23 -25.16
N GLU A 38 -0.72 -23.06 -25.78
CA GLU A 38 -1.40 -21.92 -25.16
C GLU A 38 -2.89 -21.83 -25.48
N ARG A 39 -3.33 -22.40 -26.60
CA ARG A 39 -4.73 -22.30 -27.04
C ARG A 39 -5.35 -23.69 -27.24
N LYS A 40 -6.52 -23.89 -26.64
CA LYS A 40 -7.41 -25.02 -26.96
C LYS A 40 -7.85 -24.89 -28.43
N ASP A 41 -8.04 -26.01 -29.12
CA ASP A 41 -8.58 -25.98 -30.48
C ASP A 41 -9.99 -25.38 -30.46
N ASP A 42 -10.24 -24.38 -31.31
CA ASP A 42 -11.56 -23.77 -31.47
C ASP A 42 -12.49 -24.77 -32.16
N GLU A 43 -13.66 -25.02 -31.55
CA GLU A 43 -14.72 -25.79 -32.20
C GLU A 43 -15.24 -25.01 -33.42
N ALA A 44 -15.28 -25.67 -34.57
CA ALA A 44 -15.60 -25.03 -35.84
C ALA A 44 -17.05 -24.53 -35.86
N VAL A 45 -17.23 -23.23 -36.03
CA VAL A 45 -18.50 -22.64 -36.49
C VAL A 45 -18.59 -22.87 -38.00
N SER A 46 -19.69 -23.48 -38.46
CA SER A 46 -19.95 -23.76 -39.87
C SER A 46 -19.98 -22.46 -40.69
N THR A 47 -19.29 -22.45 -41.82
CA THR A 47 -19.32 -21.34 -42.79
C THR A 47 -19.60 -21.88 -44.17
N ASP A 48 -20.55 -21.28 -44.89
CA ASP A 48 -20.93 -21.68 -46.25
C ASP A 48 -19.99 -21.14 -47.35
N ASP A 49 -18.85 -20.58 -46.95
CA ASP A 49 -17.85 -20.01 -47.85
C ASP A 49 -16.74 -21.06 -48.13
N ASP A 50 -16.72 -21.57 -49.36
CA ASP A 50 -15.81 -22.62 -49.83
C ASP A 50 -14.32 -22.20 -49.79
N GLU A 51 -14.01 -20.91 -49.94
CA GLU A 51 -12.64 -20.38 -49.93
C GLU A 51 -12.12 -20.30 -48.49
N VAL A 52 -12.98 -19.82 -47.58
CA VAL A 52 -12.72 -19.82 -46.12
C VAL A 52 -12.63 -21.26 -45.60
N ALA A 53 -13.44 -22.18 -46.12
CA ALA A 53 -13.38 -23.59 -45.76
C ALA A 53 -12.05 -24.24 -46.18
N ALA A 54 -11.57 -23.97 -47.40
CA ALA A 54 -10.32 -24.49 -47.91
C ALA A 54 -9.10 -23.94 -47.14
N GLU A 55 -9.09 -22.66 -46.79
CA GLU A 55 -8.01 -22.05 -46.00
C GLU A 55 -8.00 -22.55 -44.55
N ARG A 56 -9.18 -22.73 -43.94
CA ARG A 56 -9.30 -23.38 -42.62
C ARG A 56 -8.83 -24.84 -42.64
N LEU A 57 -9.07 -25.57 -43.73
CA LEU A 57 -8.59 -26.94 -43.89
C LEU A 57 -7.05 -27.01 -43.92
N LYS A 58 -6.41 -26.07 -44.63
CA LYS A 58 -4.94 -25.93 -44.66
C LYS A 58 -4.38 -25.56 -43.28
N GLN A 59 -4.98 -24.59 -42.59
CA GLN A 59 -4.57 -24.20 -41.23
C GLN A 59 -4.73 -25.36 -40.24
N LYS A 60 -5.80 -26.14 -40.35
CA LYS A 60 -6.04 -27.34 -39.53
C LYS A 60 -5.00 -28.45 -39.79
N ALA A 61 -4.63 -28.66 -41.05
CA ALA A 61 -3.59 -29.62 -41.42
C ALA A 61 -2.20 -29.21 -40.90
N THR A 62 -1.85 -27.92 -41.00
CA THR A 62 -0.60 -27.37 -40.44
C THR A 62 -0.57 -27.51 -38.92
N ARG A 63 -1.63 -27.11 -38.22
CA ARG A 63 -1.74 -27.22 -36.77
C ARG A 63 -1.67 -28.67 -36.28
N ALA A 64 -2.23 -29.62 -37.02
CA ALA A 64 -2.13 -31.05 -36.70
C ALA A 64 -0.69 -31.59 -36.82
N LYS A 65 0.10 -31.09 -37.79
CA LYS A 65 1.52 -31.42 -37.93
C LYS A 65 2.35 -30.85 -36.79
N ASP A 66 2.05 -29.61 -36.39
CA ASP A 66 2.71 -28.92 -35.29
C ASP A 66 2.38 -29.58 -33.93
N ASP A 67 1.12 -29.96 -33.71
CA ASP A 67 0.68 -30.73 -32.55
C ASP A 67 1.43 -32.06 -32.42
N LYS A 68 1.60 -32.81 -33.52
CA LYS A 68 2.38 -34.05 -33.54
C LYS A 68 3.85 -33.80 -33.15
N THR A 69 4.41 -32.67 -33.58
CA THR A 69 5.80 -32.28 -33.26
C THR A 69 5.95 -31.98 -31.77
N VAL A 70 5.05 -31.21 -31.18
CA VAL A 70 5.09 -30.88 -29.74
C VAL A 70 4.84 -32.12 -28.89
N LYS A 71 3.91 -33.02 -29.28
CA LYS A 71 3.73 -34.31 -28.59
C LYS A 71 5.00 -35.14 -28.57
N SER A 72 5.69 -35.25 -29.70
CA SER A 72 6.94 -36.00 -29.76
C SER A 72 8.02 -35.40 -28.85
N LEU A 73 8.09 -34.07 -28.75
CA LEU A 73 9.00 -33.39 -27.82
C LEU A 73 8.65 -33.70 -26.37
N LEU A 74 7.36 -33.65 -26.01
CA LEU A 74 6.90 -33.90 -24.65
C LEU A 74 7.14 -35.36 -24.22
N VAL A 75 6.76 -36.31 -25.07
CA VAL A 75 6.91 -37.76 -24.80
C VAL A 75 8.37 -38.16 -24.59
N ASN A 76 9.30 -37.55 -25.35
CA ASN A 76 10.74 -37.81 -25.20
C ASN A 76 11.36 -37.18 -23.95
N LYS A 77 10.60 -36.37 -23.21
CA LYS A 77 11.07 -35.58 -22.08
C LYS A 77 10.33 -35.85 -20.77
N VAL A 78 9.52 -36.91 -20.73
CA VAL A 78 8.86 -37.39 -19.52
C VAL A 78 9.22 -38.85 -19.26
N SER A 79 9.21 -39.29 -18.01
CA SER A 79 9.42 -40.69 -17.63
C SER A 79 8.27 -41.58 -18.09
N LYS A 80 8.47 -42.90 -18.04
CA LYS A 80 7.43 -43.88 -18.39
C LYS A 80 6.18 -43.74 -17.49
N ASP A 81 6.37 -43.40 -16.23
CA ASP A 81 5.28 -43.25 -15.25
C ASP A 81 4.46 -41.98 -15.52
N VAL A 82 5.12 -40.88 -15.87
CA VAL A 82 4.45 -39.65 -16.30
C VAL A 82 3.74 -39.84 -17.64
N LEU A 83 4.38 -40.55 -18.57
CA LEU A 83 3.83 -40.84 -19.89
C LEU A 83 2.49 -41.58 -19.81
N PHE A 84 2.35 -42.50 -18.84
CA PHE A 84 1.09 -43.22 -18.61
C PHE A 84 -0.09 -42.26 -18.40
N ASN A 85 0.11 -41.17 -17.65
CA ASN A 85 -0.92 -40.18 -17.32
C ASN A 85 -1.40 -39.33 -18.52
N ILE A 86 -0.63 -39.28 -19.60
CA ILE A 86 -0.89 -38.41 -20.76
C ILE A 86 -1.06 -39.16 -22.08
N SER A 87 -0.74 -40.45 -22.11
CA SER A 87 -0.72 -41.30 -23.32
C SER A 87 -2.04 -41.37 -24.09
N GLY A 88 -3.18 -41.21 -23.40
CA GLY A 88 -4.52 -41.25 -24.01
C GLY A 88 -5.07 -39.91 -24.52
N LEU A 89 -4.32 -38.81 -24.40
CA LEU A 89 -4.83 -37.48 -24.69
C LEU A 89 -4.62 -37.06 -26.16
N LYS A 90 -5.65 -36.45 -26.73
CA LYS A 90 -5.74 -36.21 -28.18
C LYS A 90 -4.85 -35.08 -28.70
N THR A 91 -4.41 -34.13 -27.88
CA THR A 91 -3.61 -32.97 -28.31
C THR A 91 -2.50 -32.67 -27.30
N ALA A 92 -1.41 -32.06 -27.76
CA ALA A 92 -0.31 -31.62 -26.90
C ALA A 92 -0.79 -30.63 -25.83
N TYR A 93 -1.73 -29.75 -26.18
CA TYR A 93 -2.41 -28.87 -25.24
C TYR A 93 -3.02 -29.65 -24.07
N LEU A 94 -3.82 -30.69 -24.36
CA LEU A 94 -4.45 -31.51 -23.32
C LEU A 94 -3.42 -32.27 -22.49
N MET A 95 -2.34 -32.76 -23.10
CA MET A 95 -1.25 -33.42 -22.38
C MET A 95 -0.60 -32.46 -21.38
N VAL A 96 -0.28 -31.23 -21.79
CA VAL A 96 0.33 -30.21 -20.92
C VAL A 96 -0.64 -29.77 -19.81
N GLU A 97 -1.92 -29.54 -20.13
CA GLU A 97 -2.95 -29.18 -19.14
C GLU A 97 -3.19 -30.31 -18.13
N LYS A 98 -3.16 -31.57 -18.56
CA LYS A 98 -3.25 -32.72 -17.64
C LYS A 98 -2.04 -32.75 -16.70
N LEU A 99 -0.82 -32.57 -17.22
CA LEU A 99 0.37 -32.51 -16.37
C LEU A 99 0.33 -31.32 -15.40
N LYS A 100 -0.12 -30.13 -15.85
CA LYS A 100 -0.38 -29.00 -14.93
C LYS A 100 -1.39 -29.45 -13.87
N SER A 101 -2.54 -29.99 -14.23
CA SER A 101 -3.55 -30.39 -13.23
C SER A 101 -3.03 -31.39 -12.19
N ILE A 102 -2.10 -32.28 -12.55
CA ILE A 102 -1.50 -33.27 -11.64
C ILE A 102 -0.39 -32.62 -10.80
N TYR A 103 0.56 -31.94 -11.44
CA TYR A 103 1.83 -31.53 -10.84
C TYR A 103 1.92 -30.03 -10.48
N SER A 104 1.03 -29.19 -11.00
CA SER A 104 0.84 -27.80 -10.57
C SER A 104 -0.11 -27.67 -9.38
N SER A 105 -0.65 -28.79 -8.87
CA SER A 105 -1.60 -28.78 -7.76
C SER A 105 -0.88 -28.73 -6.41
N SER A 106 -1.18 -27.66 -5.67
CA SER A 106 -1.02 -27.46 -4.23
C SER A 106 -1.84 -28.47 -3.40
N SER A 107 -1.74 -29.77 -3.70
CA SER A 107 -2.55 -30.77 -3.00
C SER A 107 -2.09 -30.93 -1.56
N THR A 108 -3.06 -31.00 -0.63
CA THR A 108 -2.81 -31.32 0.79
C THR A 108 -1.97 -32.59 0.95
N ALA A 109 -2.15 -33.58 0.05
CA ALA A 109 -1.33 -34.79 0.01
C ALA A 109 0.15 -34.53 -0.34
N SER A 110 0.44 -33.59 -1.25
CA SER A 110 1.82 -33.17 -1.55
C SER A 110 2.43 -32.40 -0.38
N SER A 111 1.67 -31.51 0.26
CA SER A 111 2.11 -30.80 1.46
C SER A 111 2.35 -31.77 2.63
N VAL A 112 1.48 -32.77 2.81
CA VAL A 112 1.62 -33.81 3.83
C VAL A 112 2.79 -34.75 3.53
N PHE A 113 3.05 -35.11 2.27
CA PHE A 113 4.20 -35.94 1.91
C PHE A 113 5.53 -35.19 2.06
N ARG A 114 5.57 -33.90 1.68
CA ARG A 114 6.71 -33.01 1.90
C ARG A 114 6.97 -32.79 3.39
N LEU A 115 5.90 -32.58 4.15
CA LEU A 115 5.95 -32.49 5.60
C LEU A 115 6.44 -33.80 6.23
N SER A 116 5.96 -34.97 5.77
CA SER A 116 6.44 -36.28 6.22
C SER A 116 7.93 -36.47 5.92
N ARG A 117 8.38 -36.15 4.70
CA ARG A 117 9.80 -36.22 4.31
C ARG A 117 10.68 -35.31 5.19
N ALA A 118 10.22 -34.08 5.45
CA ALA A 118 10.91 -33.15 6.31
C ALA A 118 10.93 -33.62 7.79
N LEU A 119 9.89 -34.31 8.25
CA LEU A 119 9.79 -34.87 9.61
C LEU A 119 10.56 -36.19 9.79
N ASP A 120 10.74 -36.99 8.73
CA ASP A 120 11.43 -38.28 8.73
C ASP A 120 12.95 -38.15 8.49
N ARG A 121 13.44 -36.92 8.28
CA ARG A 121 14.85 -36.65 8.03
C ARG A 121 15.72 -36.94 9.26
N LYS A 122 16.73 -37.79 9.07
CA LYS A 122 17.80 -38.03 10.05
C LYS A 122 19.05 -37.24 9.64
N ILE A 123 19.66 -36.53 10.59
CA ILE A 123 20.94 -35.85 10.35
C ILE A 123 22.03 -36.91 10.21
N SER A 124 22.82 -36.81 9.14
CA SER A 124 24.04 -37.62 8.98
C SER A 124 25.23 -36.87 9.58
N SER A 125 26.08 -37.58 10.34
CA SER A 125 27.23 -36.97 11.01
C SER A 125 28.14 -36.24 10.01
N GLY A 126 28.37 -34.94 10.22
CA GLY A 126 29.27 -34.11 9.42
C GLY A 126 28.66 -33.31 8.27
N GLU A 127 27.33 -33.36 8.06
CA GLU A 127 26.69 -32.55 7.01
C GLU A 127 26.65 -31.04 7.39
N PRO A 128 27.02 -30.10 6.49
CA PRO A 128 27.01 -28.67 6.81
C PRO A 128 25.61 -28.14 7.13
N ILE A 129 25.46 -27.43 8.25
CA ILE A 129 24.17 -26.86 8.67
C ILE A 129 23.55 -25.95 7.62
N ALA A 130 24.36 -25.17 6.89
CA ALA A 130 23.86 -24.29 5.84
C ALA A 130 23.12 -25.06 4.73
N LYS A 131 23.57 -26.28 4.41
CA LYS A 131 22.93 -27.16 3.43
C LYS A 131 21.60 -27.70 3.99
N ILE A 132 21.61 -28.17 5.24
CA ILE A 132 20.42 -28.66 5.94
C ILE A 132 19.35 -27.56 6.03
N LEU A 133 19.73 -26.34 6.42
CA LEU A 133 18.83 -25.18 6.52
C LEU A 133 18.33 -24.72 5.14
N GLY A 134 19.18 -24.77 4.11
CA GLY A 134 18.80 -24.44 2.74
C GLY A 134 17.70 -25.37 2.21
N GLU A 135 17.83 -26.67 2.47
CA GLU A 135 16.86 -27.68 2.06
C GLU A 135 15.55 -27.60 2.88
N ILE A 136 15.62 -27.37 4.19
CA ILE A 136 14.43 -27.13 5.03
C ILE A 136 13.67 -25.88 4.56
N ASN A 137 14.38 -24.79 4.24
CA ASN A 137 13.75 -23.58 3.72
C ASN A 137 13.08 -23.82 2.35
N ALA A 138 13.66 -24.66 1.49
CA ALA A 138 13.07 -25.02 0.21
C ALA A 138 11.78 -25.85 0.38
N ASP A 139 11.80 -26.84 1.29
CA ASP A 139 10.61 -27.63 1.62
C ASP A 139 9.49 -26.75 2.21
N ILE A 140 9.83 -25.76 3.03
CA ILE A 140 8.89 -24.82 3.64
C ILE A 140 8.32 -23.85 2.60
N GLN A 141 9.12 -23.27 1.72
CA GLN A 141 8.63 -22.43 0.63
C GLN A 141 7.65 -23.20 -0.28
N ALA A 142 7.91 -24.49 -0.49
CA ALA A 142 6.99 -25.36 -1.24
C ALA A 142 5.68 -25.64 -0.49
N ILE A 143 5.69 -25.70 0.84
CA ILE A 143 4.49 -25.85 1.68
C ILE A 143 3.70 -24.52 1.79
N GLU A 144 4.40 -23.38 1.85
CA GLU A 144 3.83 -22.02 1.84
C GLU A 144 2.92 -21.78 0.63
N GLN A 145 3.37 -22.24 -0.55
CA GLN A 145 2.62 -22.12 -1.80
C GLN A 145 1.32 -22.94 -1.82
N ALA A 146 1.15 -23.90 -0.90
CA ALA A 146 -0.04 -24.73 -0.82
C ALA A 146 -1.15 -24.18 0.10
N GLY A 147 -0.82 -23.24 1.01
CA GLY A 147 -1.76 -22.54 1.88
C GLY A 147 -2.35 -23.37 3.05
N GLY A 148 -2.67 -22.69 4.16
CA GLY A 148 -3.48 -23.25 5.25
C GLY A 148 -2.76 -23.74 6.52
N ILE A 149 -1.46 -23.52 6.67
CA ILE A 149 -0.70 -23.86 7.89
C ILE A 149 0.03 -22.60 8.40
N ASP A 150 0.03 -22.39 9.72
CA ASP A 150 0.86 -21.37 10.38
C ASP A 150 2.34 -21.72 10.19
N MET A 151 2.99 -21.01 9.27
CA MET A 151 4.33 -21.32 8.77
C MET A 151 5.42 -21.06 9.81
N ASP A 152 5.19 -20.16 10.76
CA ASP A 152 6.12 -19.92 11.86
C ASP A 152 6.10 -21.10 12.84
N LYS A 153 4.92 -21.64 13.14
CA LYS A 153 4.79 -22.85 13.96
C LYS A 153 5.32 -24.09 13.26
N LEU A 154 5.15 -24.21 11.95
CA LEU A 154 5.69 -25.33 11.17
C LEU A 154 7.23 -25.33 11.11
N HIS A 155 7.84 -24.16 10.89
CA HIS A 155 9.31 -23.99 10.96
C HIS A 155 9.87 -24.51 12.28
N VAL A 156 9.26 -24.10 13.39
CA VAL A 156 9.67 -24.47 14.74
C VAL A 156 9.56 -25.99 14.94
N ILE A 157 8.45 -26.60 14.53
CA ILE A 157 8.23 -28.06 14.64
C ILE A 157 9.27 -28.84 13.84
N LEU A 158 9.54 -28.43 12.61
CA LEU A 158 10.52 -29.09 11.72
C LEU A 158 11.95 -28.98 12.26
N LEU A 159 12.36 -27.81 12.75
CA LEU A 159 13.67 -27.61 13.35
C LEU A 159 13.83 -28.42 14.64
N LEU A 160 12.84 -28.39 15.53
CA LEU A 160 12.89 -29.18 16.76
C LEU A 160 12.95 -30.68 16.47
N ARG A 161 12.16 -31.19 15.52
CA ARG A 161 12.14 -32.62 15.18
C ARG A 161 13.44 -33.08 14.53
N THR A 162 13.94 -32.32 13.54
CA THR A 162 15.15 -32.67 12.78
C THR A 162 16.36 -32.77 13.71
N PHE A 163 16.56 -31.78 14.58
CA PHE A 163 17.72 -31.70 15.47
C PHE A 163 17.53 -32.43 16.82
N ALA A 164 16.30 -32.81 17.21
CA ALA A 164 16.06 -33.62 18.42
C ALA A 164 16.69 -35.01 18.35
N THR A 165 16.86 -35.54 17.13
CA THR A 165 17.37 -36.90 16.91
C THR A 165 18.90 -36.99 16.98
N ASP A 166 19.61 -35.87 16.89
CA ASP A 166 21.07 -35.81 16.97
C ASP A 166 21.53 -35.49 18.41
N PRO A 167 22.31 -36.38 19.05
CA PRO A 167 22.83 -36.17 20.41
C PRO A 167 23.60 -34.86 20.58
N THR A 168 24.25 -34.40 19.52
CA THR A 168 25.03 -33.16 19.48
C THR A 168 24.15 -31.96 19.72
N TYR A 169 22.88 -31.95 19.30
CA TYR A 169 21.97 -30.81 19.37
C TYR A 169 20.91 -30.93 20.48
N LYS A 170 20.79 -32.09 21.12
CA LYS A 170 19.82 -32.40 22.19
C LYS A 170 19.66 -31.31 23.25
N GLY A 171 20.77 -30.75 23.78
CA GLY A 171 20.70 -29.67 24.79
C GLY A 171 20.10 -28.35 24.30
N VAL A 172 20.24 -28.01 23.01
CA VAL A 172 19.65 -26.80 22.43
C VAL A 172 18.15 -27.00 22.21
N VAL A 173 17.76 -28.18 21.72
CA VAL A 173 16.34 -28.56 21.58
C VAL A 173 15.62 -28.56 22.93
N GLU A 174 16.26 -29.04 23.99
CA GLU A 174 15.65 -29.06 25.33
C GLU A 174 15.50 -27.65 25.91
N SER A 175 16.45 -26.74 25.66
CA SER A 175 16.33 -25.33 26.07
C SER A 175 15.22 -24.58 25.33
N MET A 176 14.92 -24.97 24.08
CA MET A 176 13.86 -24.37 23.28
C MET A 176 12.45 -24.72 23.78
N LYS A 177 12.28 -25.89 24.40
CA LYS A 177 10.99 -26.31 25.01
C LYS A 177 10.59 -25.44 26.22
N VAL A 178 11.54 -24.70 26.80
CA VAL A 178 11.34 -23.87 28.01
C VAL A 178 11.13 -22.39 27.67
N LEU A 179 11.22 -22.01 26.38
CA LEU A 179 10.99 -20.63 25.94
C LEU A 179 9.49 -20.30 25.89
N GLU A 180 9.12 -19.06 26.25
CA GLU A 180 7.76 -18.54 26.07
C GLU A 180 7.38 -18.55 24.57
N GLU A 181 6.10 -18.80 24.23
CA GLU A 181 5.61 -18.99 22.85
C GLU A 181 6.02 -17.83 21.91
N GLN A 182 6.11 -16.61 22.43
CA GLN A 182 6.50 -15.39 21.70
C GLN A 182 8.00 -15.32 21.34
N ALA A 183 8.84 -16.16 21.95
CA ALA A 183 10.29 -16.20 21.75
C ALA A 183 10.75 -17.31 20.79
N LEU A 184 9.85 -18.20 20.35
CA LEU A 184 10.11 -19.26 19.37
C LEU A 184 9.96 -18.74 17.94
N THR A 185 10.88 -17.84 17.52
CA THR A 185 10.94 -17.33 16.15
C THR A 185 11.99 -18.07 15.30
N LYS A 186 11.76 -18.16 13.99
CA LYS A 186 12.67 -18.78 13.00
C LYS A 186 14.12 -18.29 13.16
N ASP A 187 14.31 -16.98 13.28
CA ASP A 187 15.63 -16.36 13.34
C ASP A 187 16.38 -16.75 14.61
N LYS A 188 15.67 -16.82 15.73
CA LYS A 188 16.26 -17.17 17.03
C LYS A 188 16.67 -18.64 17.08
N ILE A 189 15.85 -19.53 16.51
CA ILE A 189 16.17 -20.97 16.44
C ILE A 189 17.35 -21.21 15.51
N THR A 190 17.35 -20.56 14.35
CA THR A 190 18.44 -20.66 13.36
C THR A 190 19.77 -20.16 13.95
N HIS A 191 19.74 -19.08 14.73
CA HIS A 191 20.92 -18.56 15.44
C HIS A 191 21.45 -19.56 16.46
N LEU A 192 20.59 -20.11 17.33
CA LEU A 192 21.01 -21.07 18.38
C LEU A 192 21.60 -22.36 17.80
N LEU A 193 21.07 -22.85 16.69
CA LEU A 193 21.62 -24.02 15.99
C LEU A 193 22.96 -23.71 15.32
N SER A 194 23.09 -22.52 14.73
CA SER A 194 24.34 -22.08 14.09
C SER A 194 25.45 -21.82 15.11
N GLU A 195 25.11 -21.24 16.26
CA GLU A 195 26.03 -21.02 17.39
C GLU A 195 26.60 -22.35 17.89
N LYS A 196 25.75 -23.36 18.09
CA LYS A 196 26.20 -24.69 18.52
C LYS A 196 27.10 -25.40 17.50
N PHE A 197 26.86 -25.19 16.21
CA PHE A 197 27.71 -25.75 15.15
C PHE A 197 29.09 -25.11 15.10
N LEU A 198 29.17 -23.80 15.38
CA LEU A 198 30.45 -23.09 15.52
C LEU A 198 31.22 -23.56 16.76
N GLU A 199 30.53 -23.92 17.85
CA GLU A 199 31.16 -24.53 19.02
C GLU A 199 31.74 -25.92 18.74
N TYR A 200 31.07 -26.73 17.91
CA TYR A 200 31.50 -28.10 17.60
C TYR A 200 32.68 -28.18 16.61
N ASN A 201 32.73 -27.29 15.60
CA ASN A 201 33.71 -27.33 14.50
C ASN A 201 34.95 -26.42 14.70
N GLY A 202 35.35 -26.18 15.95
CA GLY A 202 36.27 -25.11 16.35
C GLY A 202 37.49 -24.81 15.44
N GLY A 203 37.69 -23.52 15.13
CA GLY A 203 38.86 -23.02 14.42
C GLY A 203 38.98 -21.49 14.32
N THR A 204 39.42 -20.84 15.41
CA THR A 204 40.25 -19.61 15.49
C THR A 204 40.08 -18.46 14.48
N GLN A 205 39.40 -17.38 14.89
CA GLN A 205 39.87 -15.99 14.65
C GLN A 205 39.54 -15.06 15.84
N THR A 206 40.62 -14.57 16.46
CA THR A 206 40.81 -13.28 17.16
C THR A 206 39.65 -12.64 17.94
N LYS A 207 39.67 -12.85 19.27
CA LYS A 207 39.52 -11.91 20.42
C LYS A 207 38.82 -10.53 20.27
N ALA A 208 37.91 -10.31 19.33
CA ALA A 208 37.06 -9.10 19.23
C ALA A 208 35.58 -9.39 19.52
N SER A 209 35.20 -10.66 19.67
CA SER A 209 33.81 -11.11 19.80
C SER A 209 33.46 -11.72 21.15
N LYS A 210 34.42 -11.85 22.09
CA LYS A 210 34.16 -12.33 23.46
C LYS A 210 33.74 -11.23 24.45
N SER A 211 34.05 -9.96 24.18
CA SER A 211 33.68 -8.84 25.06
C SER A 211 32.31 -8.22 24.78
N ALA A 212 31.56 -8.73 23.79
CA ALA A 212 30.23 -8.21 23.43
C ALA A 212 29.05 -9.08 23.93
N PHE A 213 29.31 -10.28 24.48
CA PHE A 213 28.26 -11.13 25.06
C PHE A 213 28.47 -11.49 26.54
N GLU A 214 29.67 -11.30 27.11
CA GLU A 214 29.88 -11.36 28.57
C GLU A 214 29.16 -10.23 29.33
N ALA A 215 28.57 -9.25 28.63
CA ALA A 215 27.71 -8.23 29.22
C ALA A 215 26.20 -8.57 29.22
N ARG A 216 25.76 -9.71 28.66
CA ARG A 216 24.32 -9.99 28.48
C ARG A 216 23.81 -11.39 28.80
N ASN A 217 24.54 -12.17 29.62
CA ASN A 217 23.91 -13.21 30.42
C ASN A 217 24.54 -13.36 31.81
N GLY A 218 24.46 -12.27 32.57
CA GLY A 218 24.54 -12.29 34.03
C GLY A 218 23.18 -11.96 34.64
N ARG A 219 22.32 -12.99 34.78
CA ARG A 219 21.23 -13.12 35.77
C ARG A 219 20.22 -11.98 35.88
N ASN A 220 19.02 -12.20 35.33
CA ASN A 220 17.80 -11.95 36.10
C ASN A 220 17.55 -13.16 37.01
N SER A 221 18.09 -13.08 38.20
CA SER A 221 17.54 -13.67 39.42
C SER A 221 18.19 -12.89 40.55
N LYS A 222 17.59 -11.76 40.91
CA LYS A 222 17.54 -11.44 42.33
C LYS A 222 16.24 -12.04 42.78
N ASP A 223 16.31 -13.24 43.36
CA ASP A 223 15.32 -13.62 44.35
C ASP A 223 15.14 -12.41 45.26
N LYS A 224 13.91 -11.92 45.37
CA LYS A 224 13.58 -10.91 46.36
C LYS A 224 13.85 -11.54 47.72
N ILE A 225 15.05 -11.33 48.23
CA ILE A 225 15.37 -11.61 49.61
C ILE A 225 14.60 -10.57 50.42
N THR A 226 13.50 -11.03 51.00
CA THR A 226 12.71 -10.29 51.98
C THR A 226 13.31 -10.60 53.35
N CYS A 227 13.71 -9.56 54.09
CA CYS A 227 14.30 -9.72 55.41
C CYS A 227 13.27 -10.29 56.40
N HIS A 228 13.55 -11.40 57.08
CA HIS A 228 12.61 -12.03 58.01
C HIS A 228 12.39 -11.24 59.32
N ASN A 229 13.27 -10.28 59.65
CA ASN A 229 13.09 -9.42 60.82
C ASN A 229 12.22 -8.18 60.52
N CYS A 230 12.40 -7.51 59.38
CA CYS A 230 11.69 -6.25 59.07
C CYS A 230 10.72 -6.32 57.88
N ASN A 231 10.62 -7.47 57.21
CA ASN A 231 9.79 -7.75 56.04
C ASN A 231 9.98 -6.77 54.87
N LYS A 232 11.17 -6.17 54.70
CA LYS A 232 11.52 -5.32 53.56
C LYS A 232 12.43 -6.05 52.58
N ASP A 233 12.20 -5.81 51.29
CA ASP A 233 12.97 -6.40 50.19
C ASP A 233 14.37 -5.76 50.07
N GLY A 234 15.38 -6.56 49.75
CA GLY A 234 16.71 -6.08 49.31
C GLY A 234 17.87 -6.30 50.30
N HIS A 235 17.66 -6.91 51.47
CA HIS A 235 18.71 -7.26 52.44
C HIS A 235 18.33 -8.48 53.30
N LYS A 236 19.31 -9.18 53.88
CA LYS A 236 19.09 -10.32 54.81
C LYS A 236 18.99 -9.83 56.26
N GLU A 237 18.49 -10.67 57.16
CA GLU A 237 18.36 -10.38 58.60
C GLU A 237 19.68 -9.96 59.27
N ALA A 238 20.80 -10.54 58.84
CA ALA A 238 22.15 -10.16 59.31
C ALA A 238 22.53 -8.72 58.97
N ASP A 239 21.98 -8.16 57.89
CA ASP A 239 22.26 -6.81 57.40
C ASP A 239 21.12 -5.83 57.72
N CYS A 240 20.20 -6.23 58.61
CA CYS A 240 19.00 -5.48 58.93
C CYS A 240 19.26 -4.44 60.01
N TRP A 241 18.89 -3.18 59.73
CA TRP A 241 19.07 -2.05 60.65
C TRP A 241 17.91 -1.87 61.65
N SER A 242 16.82 -2.62 61.51
CA SER A 242 15.67 -2.61 62.43
C SER A 242 16.03 -3.28 63.77
N PRO A 243 15.32 -2.95 64.87
CA PRO A 243 15.57 -3.56 66.18
C PRO A 243 15.54 -5.09 66.10
N GLY A 244 16.54 -5.77 66.67
CA GLY A 244 16.69 -7.22 66.59
C GLY A 244 17.38 -7.75 65.32
N GLY A 245 17.83 -6.89 64.41
CA GLY A 245 18.57 -7.25 63.20
C GLY A 245 20.10 -7.23 63.40
N GLY A 246 20.84 -7.96 62.57
CA GLY A 246 22.29 -8.12 62.73
C GLY A 246 23.14 -6.85 62.52
N ALA A 247 22.56 -5.81 61.93
CA ALA A 247 23.19 -4.51 61.72
C ALA A 247 22.44 -3.36 62.45
N GLU A 248 21.72 -3.68 63.53
CA GLU A 248 20.94 -2.73 64.31
C GLU A 248 21.75 -1.43 64.60
N ARG A 249 21.12 -0.27 64.33
CA ARG A 249 21.65 1.10 64.55
C ARG A 249 22.80 1.56 63.63
N GLN A 250 23.11 0.85 62.54
CA GLN A 250 24.18 1.20 61.59
C GLN A 250 23.69 1.77 60.23
N GLY A 251 22.46 2.28 60.15
CA GLY A 251 21.89 2.83 58.90
C GLY A 251 22.30 4.27 58.57
N PRO A 252 22.25 4.70 57.28
CA PRO A 252 22.66 6.05 56.86
C PRO A 252 21.71 7.15 57.37
N ARG A 253 22.29 8.23 57.91
CA ARG A 253 21.55 9.42 58.41
C ARG A 253 20.91 10.18 57.24
N SER A 254 19.58 10.05 57.09
CA SER A 254 18.79 10.88 56.18
C SER A 254 18.61 12.29 56.76
N ARG A 255 18.85 13.30 55.92
CA ARG A 255 18.64 14.72 56.22
C ARG A 255 17.16 15.04 56.09
N ASP A 256 16.55 15.51 57.17
CA ASP A 256 15.15 15.91 57.27
C ASP A 256 14.76 16.99 56.26
N ASN A 257 13.55 16.92 55.71
CA ASN A 257 12.81 18.13 55.39
C ASN A 257 11.31 17.97 55.64
N LYS A 258 10.81 18.95 56.42
CA LYS A 258 9.51 19.03 57.07
C LYS A 258 8.34 19.17 56.09
N ARG A 259 7.21 18.59 56.50
CA ARG A 259 5.85 18.88 56.03
C ARG A 259 5.47 20.32 56.43
N SER A 260 4.84 21.05 55.50
CA SER A 260 3.83 22.07 55.83
C SER A 260 2.71 21.98 54.80
N ALA A 261 1.48 22.05 55.30
CA ALA A 261 0.23 21.89 54.57
C ALA A 261 -0.30 23.24 54.05
N ASN A 262 -1.22 23.13 53.08
CA ASN A 262 -2.16 24.13 52.54
C ASN A 262 -1.65 25.09 51.46
N ASN A 263 -2.01 24.84 50.20
CA ASN A 263 -3.21 25.44 49.59
C ASN A 263 -3.50 24.84 48.21
N ALA A 264 -4.78 24.67 47.92
CA ALA A 264 -5.32 24.24 46.65
C ALA A 264 -5.24 25.37 45.62
N GLU A 265 -4.69 25.09 44.43
CA GLU A 265 -5.29 25.51 43.16
C GLU A 265 -4.53 24.91 41.96
N SER A 266 -5.34 24.40 41.01
CA SER A 266 -5.10 24.22 39.58
C SER A 266 -3.67 23.91 39.11
N THR A 267 -3.38 22.63 38.86
CA THR A 267 -2.28 22.25 37.97
C THR A 267 -2.73 21.21 36.95
N THR A 268 -2.55 21.61 35.70
CA THR A 268 -2.57 20.83 34.48
C THR A 268 -1.90 19.45 34.66
N ASP A 269 -2.59 18.41 34.20
CA ASP A 269 -2.08 17.04 34.08
C ASP A 269 -0.78 17.00 33.26
N LYS A 270 0.36 17.18 33.93
CA LYS A 270 1.64 16.73 33.40
C LYS A 270 1.67 15.20 33.52
N ARG A 271 1.14 14.53 32.49
CA ARG A 271 1.42 13.12 32.25
C ARG A 271 2.94 12.92 32.35
N LYS A 272 3.39 12.15 33.34
CA LYS A 272 4.76 11.61 33.35
C LYS A 272 4.92 10.81 32.06
N GLU A 273 5.70 11.32 31.10
CA GLU A 273 6.12 10.54 29.94
C GLU A 273 6.81 9.27 30.46
N LYS A 274 6.28 8.11 30.07
CA LYS A 274 6.96 6.84 30.31
C LYS A 274 8.24 6.86 29.49
N GLU A 275 9.39 6.62 30.11
CA GLU A 275 10.64 6.34 29.40
C GLU A 275 10.39 5.20 28.40
N GLN A 276 10.47 5.51 27.11
CA GLN A 276 10.35 4.53 26.04
C GLN A 276 11.75 4.01 25.69
N ASN A 277 11.89 2.69 25.63
CA ASN A 277 13.14 2.04 25.23
C ASN A 277 13.16 1.86 23.71
N TYR A 278 14.18 2.40 23.05
CA TYR A 278 14.35 2.32 21.59
C TYR A 278 15.55 1.44 21.25
N ALA A 279 15.37 0.46 20.35
CA ALA A 279 16.46 -0.36 19.81
C ALA A 279 17.13 0.29 18.58
N PHE A 280 16.38 1.08 17.82
CA PHE A 280 16.81 1.84 16.64
C PHE A 280 16.09 3.20 16.62
N ALA A 281 16.41 4.06 15.65
CA ALA A 281 15.67 5.31 15.41
C ALA A 281 14.24 5.00 14.93
N THR A 282 13.35 4.68 15.88
CA THR A 282 11.93 4.37 15.64
C THR A 282 11.08 5.34 16.45
N ASP A 283 10.02 5.88 15.85
CA ASP A 283 9.08 6.85 16.41
C ASP A 283 9.68 8.14 17.02
N GLY A 284 9.34 9.26 16.39
CA GLY A 284 9.61 10.62 16.89
C GLY A 284 8.59 11.60 16.31
N PRO A 285 8.44 12.80 16.90
CA PRO A 285 7.68 13.88 16.29
C PRO A 285 8.10 14.09 14.82
N THR A 286 7.12 14.21 13.93
CA THR A 286 7.36 14.48 12.50
C THR A 286 8.28 15.70 12.32
N GLY A 287 9.39 15.52 11.62
CA GLY A 287 10.36 16.57 11.31
C GLY A 287 11.65 16.55 12.15
N GLU A 288 11.76 15.70 13.18
CA GLU A 288 12.99 15.59 13.96
C GLU A 288 14.11 14.86 13.20
N TRP A 289 15.34 15.34 13.37
CA TRP A 289 16.55 14.74 12.83
C TRP A 289 17.34 14.06 13.95
N ILE A 290 17.55 12.75 13.79
CA ILE A 290 18.31 11.93 14.71
C ILE A 290 19.71 11.75 14.14
N ARG A 291 20.73 12.08 14.93
CA ARG A 291 22.10 11.73 14.61
C ARG A 291 22.30 10.24 14.81
N ASP A 292 22.72 9.56 13.76
CA ASP A 292 22.86 8.11 13.74
C ASP A 292 24.22 7.70 13.15
N SER A 293 24.95 6.88 13.90
CA SER A 293 26.24 6.32 13.48
C SER A 293 26.09 5.06 12.63
N GLY A 294 24.91 4.41 12.66
CA GLY A 294 24.57 3.28 11.79
C GLY A 294 24.07 3.69 10.41
N ALA A 295 23.76 4.98 10.19
CA ALA A 295 23.27 5.48 8.92
C ALA A 295 24.40 5.70 7.91
N GLY A 296 24.31 5.05 6.74
CA GLY A 296 25.30 5.21 5.66
C GLY A 296 25.18 6.53 4.88
N HIS A 297 24.01 7.17 4.90
CA HIS A 297 23.69 8.43 4.23
C HIS A 297 22.80 9.31 5.12
N HIS A 298 22.60 10.56 4.70
CA HIS A 298 21.54 11.39 5.26
C HIS A 298 20.21 10.94 4.66
N TYR A 299 19.18 10.78 5.49
CA TYR A 299 17.85 10.35 5.05
C TYR A 299 16.80 11.33 5.52
N CYS A 300 15.90 11.70 4.61
CA CYS A 300 14.79 12.59 4.90
C CYS A 300 13.48 11.99 4.39
N ASN A 301 12.43 12.05 5.20
CA ASN A 301 11.08 11.60 4.84
C ASN A 301 10.17 12.72 4.33
N ASP A 302 10.67 13.97 4.26
CA ASP A 302 9.93 15.12 3.80
C ASP A 302 10.60 15.77 2.58
N GLN A 303 9.99 15.57 1.41
CA GLN A 303 10.50 16.13 0.15
C GLN A 303 10.49 17.66 0.15
N THR A 304 9.64 18.31 0.95
CA THR A 304 9.49 19.78 0.96
C THR A 304 10.70 20.52 1.49
N LEU A 305 11.63 19.81 2.16
CA LEU A 305 12.86 20.37 2.69
C LEU A 305 13.97 20.50 1.63
N PHE A 306 13.82 19.86 0.47
CA PHE A 306 14.85 19.81 -0.55
C PHE A 306 14.90 21.11 -1.39
N GLU A 307 16.08 21.70 -1.51
CA GLU A 307 16.35 22.85 -2.37
C GLU A 307 16.55 22.43 -3.83
N ASN A 308 17.20 21.29 -4.03
CA ASN A 308 17.34 20.61 -5.30
C ASN A 308 16.92 19.16 -5.13
N TYR A 309 16.22 18.60 -6.11
CA TYR A 309 15.68 17.24 -6.03
C TYR A 309 15.85 16.52 -7.37
N GLU A 310 16.50 15.37 -7.33
CA GLU A 310 16.65 14.44 -8.45
C GLU A 310 15.91 13.15 -8.12
N SER A 311 14.95 12.76 -8.97
CA SER A 311 14.19 11.52 -8.80
C SER A 311 15.06 10.30 -9.13
N LEU A 312 14.94 9.24 -8.33
CA LEU A 312 15.66 7.98 -8.50
C LEU A 312 14.66 6.84 -8.66
N GLU A 313 14.83 6.00 -9.69
CA GLU A 313 13.84 4.97 -10.02
C GLU A 313 14.17 3.58 -9.46
N ASN A 314 15.46 3.25 -9.27
CA ASN A 314 15.94 1.90 -8.99
C ASN A 314 16.88 1.78 -7.77
N GLU A 315 16.80 2.72 -6.84
CA GLU A 315 17.65 2.72 -5.64
C GLU A 315 16.87 2.25 -4.41
N SER A 316 17.53 1.53 -3.50
CA SER A 316 16.93 1.07 -2.26
C SER A 316 17.93 1.15 -1.09
N VAL A 317 17.39 1.28 0.13
CA VAL A 317 18.15 1.22 1.37
C VAL A 317 17.75 -0.03 2.14
N LYS A 318 18.75 -0.79 2.61
CA LYS A 318 18.54 -1.92 3.51
C LYS A 318 18.47 -1.40 4.96
N VAL A 319 17.37 -1.68 5.64
CA VAL A 319 17.14 -1.28 7.03
C VAL A 319 17.44 -2.44 8.00
N ALA A 320 17.46 -2.15 9.31
CA ALA A 320 17.93 -3.07 10.36
C ALA A 320 17.18 -4.42 10.43
N ASN A 321 15.91 -4.46 10.00
CA ASN A 321 15.11 -5.69 9.92
C ASN A 321 15.35 -6.50 8.62
N GLY A 322 16.36 -6.13 7.82
CA GLY A 322 16.72 -6.78 6.57
C GLY A 322 15.86 -6.40 5.36
N GLN A 323 14.76 -5.66 5.55
CA GLN A 323 13.92 -5.17 4.46
C GLN A 323 14.66 -4.13 3.61
N GLN A 324 14.28 -4.05 2.34
CA GLN A 324 14.71 -2.99 1.44
C GLN A 324 13.57 -1.98 1.27
N ILE A 325 13.86 -0.71 1.52
CA ILE A 325 12.95 0.41 1.32
C ILE A 325 13.42 1.19 0.09
N LYS A 326 12.49 1.60 -0.77
CA LYS A 326 12.82 2.35 -1.99
C LYS A 326 13.33 3.76 -1.65
N ILE A 327 14.39 4.19 -2.33
CA ILE A 327 14.84 5.58 -2.34
C ILE A 327 14.16 6.27 -3.54
N HIS A 328 13.40 7.33 -3.28
CA HIS A 328 12.60 8.02 -4.30
C HIS A 328 13.35 9.15 -4.98
N GLY A 329 14.35 9.72 -4.31
CA GLY A 329 15.19 10.78 -4.87
C GLY A 329 16.36 11.16 -3.98
N LYS A 330 17.17 12.08 -4.47
CA LYS A 330 18.31 12.66 -3.73
C LYS A 330 18.40 14.17 -3.94
N GLY A 331 19.04 14.86 -3.02
CA GLY A 331 19.22 16.31 -3.14
C GLY A 331 19.88 16.98 -1.94
N SER A 332 19.64 18.27 -1.77
CA SER A 332 20.28 19.10 -0.74
C SER A 332 19.23 19.80 0.11
N ILE A 333 19.51 19.98 1.40
CA ILE A 333 18.61 20.61 2.37
C ILE A 333 19.40 21.60 3.22
N SER A 334 18.91 22.84 3.35
CA SER A 334 19.47 23.82 4.27
C SER A 334 18.71 23.91 5.58
N PHE A 335 19.44 24.16 6.66
CA PHE A 335 18.94 24.33 8.01
C PHE A 335 19.54 25.59 8.63
N GLN A 336 18.79 26.26 9.50
CA GLN A 336 19.30 27.25 10.42
C GLN A 336 19.57 26.59 11.78
N ALA A 337 20.85 26.45 12.12
CA ALA A 337 21.31 25.88 13.38
C ALA A 337 21.57 26.98 14.42
N ASN A 338 21.08 26.79 15.65
CA ASN A 338 21.37 27.69 16.75
C ASN A 338 22.73 27.35 17.36
N GLN A 339 23.61 28.34 17.50
CA GLN A 339 24.91 28.15 18.14
C GLN A 339 24.80 28.27 19.67
N SER A 340 25.60 27.50 20.40
CA SER A 340 25.61 27.49 21.87
C SER A 340 26.00 28.83 22.50
N ARG A 341 26.68 29.72 21.77
CA ARG A 341 27.13 31.05 22.23
C ARG A 341 26.23 32.21 21.80
N GLY A 342 25.07 31.92 21.21
CA GLY A 342 24.19 32.92 20.59
C GLY A 342 24.61 33.21 19.13
N GLY A 343 23.63 33.25 18.24
CA GLY A 343 23.82 33.33 16.78
C GLY A 343 23.18 32.15 16.04
N THR A 344 22.89 32.35 14.76
CA THR A 344 22.39 31.30 13.87
C THR A 344 23.39 31.07 12.74
N ASN A 345 23.60 29.81 12.36
CA ASN A 345 24.43 29.43 11.23
C ASN A 345 23.59 28.67 10.20
N GLN A 346 23.83 28.91 8.91
CA GLN A 346 23.19 28.15 7.84
C GLN A 346 24.02 26.90 7.56
N VAL A 347 23.37 25.73 7.58
CA VAL A 347 23.99 24.43 7.37
C VAL A 347 23.29 23.75 6.21
N THR A 348 24.02 23.43 5.15
CA THR A 348 23.46 22.70 3.99
C THR A 348 23.98 21.27 3.98
N LEU A 349 23.06 20.31 4.08
CA LEU A 349 23.35 18.90 3.81
C LEU A 349 23.27 18.66 2.31
N LYS A 350 24.26 17.98 1.75
CA LYS A 350 24.28 17.53 0.34
C LYS A 350 24.08 16.02 0.30
N GLU A 351 23.62 15.51 -0.85
CA GLU A 351 23.39 14.07 -1.08
C GLU A 351 22.46 13.42 -0.02
N VAL A 352 21.41 14.12 0.35
CA VAL A 352 20.35 13.59 1.22
C VAL A 352 19.43 12.71 0.39
N PHE A 353 19.10 11.51 0.86
CA PHE A 353 18.14 10.63 0.21
C PHE A 353 16.72 10.88 0.73
N TYR A 354 15.76 10.91 -0.21
CA TYR A 354 14.34 11.01 0.10
C TYR A 354 13.71 9.62 0.21
N VAL A 355 13.20 9.30 1.40
CA VAL A 355 12.59 8.01 1.76
C VAL A 355 11.35 8.29 2.64
N PRO A 356 10.15 8.52 2.05
CA PRO A 356 8.93 8.85 2.80
C PRO A 356 8.48 7.78 3.78
N GLU A 357 8.88 6.53 3.58
CA GLU A 357 8.54 5.39 4.43
C GLU A 357 9.36 5.35 5.74
N MET A 358 10.37 6.21 5.91
CA MET A 358 11.11 6.30 7.16
C MET A 358 10.33 7.09 8.21
N ALA A 359 10.25 6.55 9.44
CA ALA A 359 9.54 7.19 10.54
C ALA A 359 10.20 8.51 11.02
N VAL A 360 11.51 8.67 10.80
CA VAL A 360 12.34 9.78 11.30
C VAL A 360 13.42 10.15 10.29
N ASN A 361 13.92 11.39 10.35
CA ASN A 361 15.06 11.81 9.53
C ASN A 361 16.38 11.41 10.20
N LEU A 362 17.37 10.99 9.41
CA LEU A 362 18.67 10.52 9.91
C LEU A 362 19.81 11.40 9.40
N LEU A 363 20.66 11.82 10.33
CA LEU A 363 21.93 12.49 10.07
C LEU A 363 23.08 11.51 10.26
N SER A 364 23.62 10.97 9.15
CA SER A 364 24.81 10.11 9.17
C SER A 364 26.03 10.81 9.75
N THR A 365 26.61 10.26 10.82
CA THR A 365 27.88 10.75 11.37
C THR A 365 29.06 10.46 10.44
N ALA A 366 29.03 9.34 9.72
CA ALA A 366 30.07 8.98 8.75
C ALA A 366 30.18 9.98 7.58
N LYS A 367 29.06 10.57 7.15
CA LYS A 367 29.05 11.65 6.15
C LYS A 367 29.56 12.97 6.71
N LEU A 368 29.34 13.26 8.00
CA LEU A 368 29.90 14.46 8.65
C LEU A 368 31.42 14.37 8.77
N ASP A 369 31.94 13.22 9.20
CA ASP A 369 33.38 12.94 9.29
C ASP A 369 34.06 13.09 7.93
N LYS A 370 33.48 12.50 6.87
CA LYS A 370 33.94 12.68 5.48
C LYS A 370 33.92 14.13 4.99
N ALA A 371 33.08 14.98 5.58
CA ALA A 371 33.01 16.41 5.27
C ALA A 371 34.03 17.26 6.06
N GLY A 372 34.89 16.61 6.86
CA GLY A 372 35.92 17.25 7.69
C GLY A 372 35.34 17.98 8.90
N LEU A 373 34.31 17.42 9.52
CA LEU A 373 33.66 17.98 10.71
C LEU A 373 34.03 17.17 11.95
N ASP A 374 34.54 17.85 12.97
CA ASP A 374 34.88 17.26 14.26
C ASP A 374 33.65 17.16 15.17
N GLU A 375 33.54 16.08 15.92
CA GLU A 375 32.47 15.88 16.91
C GLU A 375 33.02 15.85 18.35
N HIS A 376 32.44 16.69 19.21
CA HIS A 376 32.74 16.73 20.63
C HIS A 376 31.49 16.43 21.45
N VAL A 377 31.47 15.25 22.08
CA VAL A 377 30.35 14.80 22.92
C VAL A 377 30.70 14.95 24.40
N ALA A 378 29.95 15.77 25.13
CA ALA A 378 30.10 15.91 26.58
C ALA A 378 28.80 16.38 27.24
N LYS A 379 28.52 15.89 28.46
CA LYS A 379 27.44 16.38 29.33
C LYS A 379 26.06 16.48 28.64
N GLY A 380 25.70 15.46 27.86
CA GLY A 380 24.39 15.39 27.17
C GLY A 380 24.28 16.31 25.94
N MET A 381 25.40 16.83 25.42
CA MET A 381 25.46 17.63 24.21
C MET A 381 26.54 17.10 23.27
N ALA A 382 26.22 16.99 21.98
CA ALA A 382 27.15 16.64 20.92
C ALA A 382 27.35 17.84 19.99
N ARG A 383 28.51 18.49 20.04
CA ARG A 383 28.84 19.66 19.22
C ARG A 383 29.58 19.24 17.97
N VAL A 384 29.16 19.78 16.83
CA VAL A 384 29.88 19.63 15.56
C VAL A 384 30.64 20.90 15.26
N VAL A 385 31.93 20.75 15.00
CA VAL A 385 32.88 21.84 14.86
C VAL A 385 33.61 21.71 13.53
N LYS A 386 33.87 22.84 12.88
CA LYS A 386 34.80 22.94 11.75
C LYS A 386 35.75 24.08 12.01
N ASP A 387 37.05 23.84 11.89
CA ASP A 387 38.09 24.88 12.06
C ASP A 387 37.93 25.66 13.39
N GLY A 388 37.59 24.94 14.47
CA GLY A 388 37.36 25.53 15.80
C GLY A 388 36.05 26.30 15.99
N LYS A 389 35.18 26.38 14.96
CA LYS A 389 33.86 27.02 15.02
C LYS A 389 32.73 26.00 15.10
N GLU A 390 31.81 26.20 16.04
CA GLU A 390 30.60 25.37 16.15
C GLU A 390 29.68 25.59 14.95
N ILE A 391 29.37 24.52 14.22
CA ILE A 391 28.45 24.55 13.08
C ILE A 391 27.03 24.32 13.57
N PHE A 392 26.83 23.28 14.38
CA PHE A 392 25.56 22.96 15.06
C PHE A 392 25.81 22.03 16.24
N HIS A 393 24.77 21.75 17.04
CA HIS A 393 24.85 20.77 18.11
C HIS A 393 23.60 19.88 18.16
N SER A 394 23.72 18.74 18.84
CA SER A 394 22.64 17.81 19.14
C SER A 394 22.47 17.70 20.66
N LYS A 395 21.25 17.53 21.14
CA LYS A 395 20.95 17.30 22.56
C LYS A 395 20.56 15.83 22.76
N LEU A 396 20.98 15.28 23.89
CA LEU A 396 20.54 13.95 24.30
C LEU A 396 19.11 14.02 24.86
N VAL A 397 18.16 13.41 24.15
CA VAL A 397 16.75 13.31 24.56
C VAL A 397 16.33 11.85 24.41
N ASN A 398 15.80 11.24 25.46
CA ASN A 398 15.38 9.83 25.48
C ASN A 398 16.47 8.88 24.92
N ASN A 399 17.72 9.10 25.32
CA ASN A 399 18.91 8.38 24.85
C ASN A 399 19.18 8.46 23.33
N ARG A 400 18.63 9.47 22.64
CA ARG A 400 18.85 9.76 21.22
C ARG A 400 19.44 11.15 21.06
N TRP A 401 20.34 11.31 20.08
CA TRP A 401 20.96 12.60 19.76
C TRP A 401 20.07 13.36 18.78
N ILE A 402 19.28 14.30 19.29
CA ILE A 402 18.36 15.12 18.49
C ILE A 402 19.07 16.40 18.04
N VAL A 403 19.17 16.57 16.73
CA VAL A 403 19.87 17.71 16.12
C VAL A 403 19.08 19.00 16.39
N GLN A 404 19.76 20.03 16.88
CA GLN A 404 19.15 21.31 17.24
C GLN A 404 19.28 22.30 16.08
N TRP A 405 18.37 22.17 15.12
CA TRP A 405 18.23 23.11 14.00
C TRP A 405 16.76 23.32 13.64
N LYS A 406 16.51 24.32 12.81
CA LYS A 406 15.22 24.50 12.13
C LYS A 406 15.48 24.37 10.64
N ALA A 407 14.68 23.56 9.95
CA ALA A 407 14.79 23.48 8.50
C ALA A 407 14.49 24.85 7.89
N ASN A 408 15.34 25.29 6.96
CA ASN A 408 14.99 26.41 6.11
C ASN A 408 14.00 25.86 5.12
N VAL A 409 12.73 26.17 5.36
CA VAL A 409 11.69 26.05 4.34
C VAL A 409 12.16 26.96 3.20
N PRO A 410 12.43 26.46 1.98
CA PRO A 410 12.84 27.31 0.88
C PRO A 410 11.84 28.46 0.75
N SER A 411 12.31 29.69 0.49
CA SER A 411 11.42 30.83 0.31
C SER A 411 10.33 30.50 -0.72
N GLU A 412 9.13 31.07 -0.53
CA GLU A 412 7.91 30.77 -1.30
C GLU A 412 8.10 30.78 -2.83
N SER A 413 9.15 31.42 -3.35
CA SER A 413 9.50 31.41 -4.77
C SER A 413 10.07 30.08 -5.30
N HIS A 414 10.62 29.21 -4.45
CA HIS A 414 11.12 27.88 -4.83
C HIS A 414 10.16 26.74 -4.46
N GLN A 415 9.15 27.00 -3.62
CA GLN A 415 8.13 26.02 -3.21
C GLN A 415 6.95 25.87 -4.18
N ALA A 416 6.80 26.80 -5.11
CA ALA A 416 5.71 26.80 -6.09
C ALA A 416 5.65 25.52 -6.95
N ASN A 417 6.71 24.69 -6.96
CA ASN A 417 6.76 23.45 -7.73
C ASN A 417 6.54 22.14 -6.93
N LEU A 418 6.40 22.17 -5.59
CA LEU A 418 6.35 20.93 -4.78
C LEU A 418 5.12 20.78 -3.86
N VAL A 419 4.42 21.85 -3.50
CA VAL A 419 3.17 21.75 -2.73
C VAL A 419 2.02 22.28 -3.58
N VAL A 420 1.03 21.42 -3.80
CA VAL A 420 -0.18 21.74 -4.56
C VAL A 420 -0.97 22.81 -3.80
N SER A 421 -1.35 23.90 -4.47
CA SER A 421 -2.07 25.02 -3.85
C SER A 421 -3.46 24.63 -3.31
N GLU A 422 -3.96 25.42 -2.34
CA GLU A 422 -5.34 25.27 -1.81
C GLU A 422 -6.36 25.23 -2.96
N LYS A 423 -6.22 26.12 -3.96
CA LYS A 423 -7.06 26.17 -5.15
C LYS A 423 -6.99 24.88 -5.98
N ILE A 424 -5.81 24.35 -6.28
CA ILE A 424 -5.75 23.09 -7.06
C ILE A 424 -6.42 21.95 -6.27
N TRP A 425 -6.25 21.87 -4.95
CA TRP A 425 -6.98 20.87 -4.14
C TRP A 425 -8.48 21.10 -4.11
N HIS A 426 -8.93 22.35 -4.05
CA HIS A 426 -10.32 22.73 -4.17
C HIS A 426 -10.91 22.19 -5.49
N GLU A 427 -10.25 22.45 -6.62
CA GLU A 427 -10.65 22.01 -7.96
C GLU A 427 -10.60 20.47 -8.12
N ARG A 428 -9.49 19.83 -7.71
CA ARG A 428 -9.30 18.37 -7.70
C ARG A 428 -10.43 17.63 -6.98
N LEU A 429 -10.87 18.17 -5.85
CA LEU A 429 -11.90 17.55 -5.02
C LEU A 429 -13.33 17.94 -5.42
N GLY A 430 -13.56 18.49 -6.61
CA GLY A 430 -14.88 18.90 -7.07
C GLY A 430 -15.40 20.10 -6.28
N HIS A 431 -14.56 21.11 -6.13
CA HIS A 431 -14.83 22.36 -5.44
C HIS A 431 -15.20 22.18 -3.96
N LEU A 432 -14.46 21.33 -3.25
CA LEU A 432 -14.70 21.06 -1.83
C LEU A 432 -14.54 22.36 -1.01
N SER A 433 -15.37 22.59 0.02
CA SER A 433 -15.30 23.82 0.81
C SER A 433 -13.97 23.95 1.55
N LYS A 434 -13.51 25.19 1.78
CA LYS A 434 -12.30 25.50 2.56
C LYS A 434 -12.29 24.83 3.94
N SER A 435 -13.43 24.83 4.62
CA SER A 435 -13.60 24.13 5.92
C SER A 435 -13.38 22.62 5.82
N SER A 436 -13.79 21.99 4.73
CA SER A 436 -13.57 20.57 4.48
C SER A 436 -12.15 20.27 4.01
N LEU A 437 -11.51 21.16 3.24
CA LEU A 437 -10.08 21.05 2.90
C LEU A 437 -9.21 21.10 4.15
N LYS A 438 -9.47 22.08 5.03
CA LYS A 438 -8.81 22.19 6.33
C LYS A 438 -8.95 20.89 7.12
N ARG A 439 -10.14 20.30 7.15
CA ARG A 439 -10.36 19.03 7.84
C ARG A 439 -9.60 17.85 7.21
N LEU A 440 -9.46 17.77 5.88
CA LEU A 440 -8.61 16.75 5.26
C LEU A 440 -7.15 16.91 5.65
N ARG A 441 -6.67 18.15 5.76
CA ARG A 441 -5.33 18.45 6.28
C ARG A 441 -5.19 18.03 7.74
N ASP A 442 -6.18 18.36 8.57
CA ASP A 442 -6.17 18.03 10.00
C ASP A 442 -6.24 16.50 10.21
N MET A 443 -6.84 15.76 9.27
CA MET A 443 -6.84 14.29 9.21
C MET A 443 -5.53 13.72 8.62
N ALA A 444 -4.54 14.55 8.30
CA ALA A 444 -3.29 14.19 7.63
C ALA A 444 -3.45 13.49 6.27
N VAL A 445 -4.59 13.73 5.58
CA VAL A 445 -4.92 13.12 4.28
C VAL A 445 -4.33 13.92 3.11
N ILE A 446 -4.24 15.25 3.24
CA ILE A 446 -3.65 16.13 2.21
C ILE A 446 -2.72 17.19 2.84
N LYS A 447 -1.77 17.69 2.04
CA LYS A 447 -0.95 18.87 2.35
C LYS A 447 -1.14 19.91 1.24
N TYR A 448 -1.25 21.19 1.60
CA TYR A 448 -1.41 22.31 0.66
C TYR A 448 -0.93 23.62 1.27
N SER A 449 -0.51 24.57 0.44
CA SER A 449 -0.21 25.95 0.86
C SER A 449 -1.51 26.74 1.02
N GLU A 450 -1.69 27.42 2.16
CA GLU A 450 -2.86 28.25 2.39
C GLU A 450 -2.81 29.50 1.49
N GLU A 451 -3.92 29.81 0.84
CA GLU A 451 -4.06 31.07 0.12
C GLU A 451 -4.42 32.21 1.09
N THR A 452 -3.67 33.31 0.99
CA THR A 452 -3.82 34.51 1.81
C THR A 452 -4.98 35.41 1.35
N ASP A 453 -5.42 35.28 0.09
CA ASP A 453 -6.50 36.08 -0.48
C ASP A 453 -7.84 35.32 -0.43
N PRO A 454 -8.89 35.85 0.23
CA PRO A 454 -10.23 35.28 0.21
C PRO A 454 -10.92 35.50 -1.16
N HIS A 455 -10.46 34.79 -2.20
CA HIS A 455 -11.13 34.79 -3.49
C HIS A 455 -12.42 33.96 -3.46
N VAL A 456 -13.52 34.53 -3.97
CA VAL A 456 -14.78 33.78 -4.16
C VAL A 456 -14.67 32.95 -5.42
N CYS A 457 -14.67 31.61 -5.28
CA CYS A 457 -14.69 30.72 -6.44
C CYS A 457 -15.97 30.91 -7.28
N GLU A 458 -15.82 31.49 -8.48
CA GLU A 458 -16.93 31.73 -9.43
C GLU A 458 -17.69 30.43 -9.77
N VAL A 459 -16.96 29.32 -9.94
CA VAL A 459 -17.55 28.00 -10.21
C VAL A 459 -18.43 27.53 -9.05
N CYS A 460 -18.02 27.79 -7.80
CA CYS A 460 -18.86 27.50 -6.64
C CYS A 460 -20.10 28.39 -6.61
N ALA A 461 -19.98 29.67 -6.94
CA ALA A 461 -21.12 30.59 -6.99
C ALA A 461 -22.15 30.12 -8.03
N LYS A 462 -21.70 29.82 -9.25
CA LYS A 462 -22.57 29.29 -10.32
C LYS A 462 -23.11 27.89 -10.00
N GLY A 463 -22.32 27.05 -9.35
CA GLY A 463 -22.62 25.63 -9.18
C GLY A 463 -23.33 25.24 -7.88
N LYS A 464 -23.21 26.05 -6.81
CA LYS A 464 -23.61 25.67 -5.43
C LYS A 464 -24.41 26.73 -4.67
N MET A 465 -24.58 27.95 -5.19
CA MET A 465 -25.34 29.00 -4.50
C MET A 465 -26.79 28.56 -4.27
N LYS A 466 -27.26 28.65 -3.02
CA LYS A 466 -28.60 28.21 -2.58
C LYS A 466 -29.15 29.17 -1.52
N ASN A 467 -30.47 29.19 -1.38
CA ASN A 467 -31.13 29.75 -0.18
C ASN A 467 -30.81 28.90 1.06
N LEU A 468 -30.77 29.53 2.25
CA LEU A 468 -30.28 29.00 3.53
C LEU A 468 -30.78 27.57 3.87
N PRO A 469 -29.97 26.74 4.56
CA PRO A 469 -30.29 25.33 4.80
C PRO A 469 -31.36 25.11 5.88
N HIS A 470 -32.27 24.16 5.61
CA HIS A 470 -33.07 23.50 6.66
C HIS A 470 -32.19 22.55 7.50
N HIS A 471 -32.49 22.46 8.80
CA HIS A 471 -31.84 21.50 9.71
C HIS A 471 -32.26 20.06 9.38
N PRO A 472 -31.34 19.18 8.92
CA PRO A 472 -31.69 17.79 8.70
C PRO A 472 -31.81 17.06 10.05
N THR A 473 -32.88 16.28 10.19
CA THR A 473 -33.05 15.34 11.30
C THR A 473 -32.08 14.17 11.07
N ARG A 474 -31.30 13.79 12.09
CA ARG A 474 -30.32 12.69 11.97
C ARG A 474 -30.93 11.37 12.41
N HIS A 475 -30.96 10.40 11.50
CA HIS A 475 -31.19 9.01 11.86
C HIS A 475 -29.89 8.37 12.39
N PRO A 476 -29.98 7.38 13.30
CA PRO A 476 -28.81 6.61 13.73
C PRO A 476 -28.13 5.97 12.52
N ARG A 477 -26.78 6.04 12.46
CA ARG A 477 -26.04 5.33 11.42
C ARG A 477 -26.07 3.83 11.69
N PRO A 478 -26.14 2.99 10.64
CA PRO A 478 -25.90 1.55 10.77
C PRO A 478 -24.53 1.27 11.40
N ALA A 479 -24.42 0.13 12.07
CA ALA A 479 -23.22 -0.21 12.83
C ALA A 479 -22.04 -0.59 11.94
N ARG A 480 -22.29 -1.13 10.74
CA ARG A 480 -21.27 -1.69 9.85
C ARG A 480 -21.58 -1.41 8.37
N PRO A 481 -20.56 -1.38 7.49
CA PRO A 481 -20.78 -1.33 6.04
C PRO A 481 -21.68 -2.47 5.57
N LEU A 482 -22.52 -2.18 4.56
CA LEU A 482 -23.51 -3.08 3.95
C LEU A 482 -24.66 -3.52 4.86
N ASP A 483 -24.77 -3.00 6.07
CA ASP A 483 -25.96 -3.20 6.90
C ASP A 483 -27.19 -2.57 6.23
N ILE A 484 -27.06 -1.34 5.71
CA ILE A 484 -28.11 -0.64 4.94
C ILE A 484 -27.46 0.17 3.82
N VAL A 485 -27.88 -0.07 2.59
CA VAL A 485 -27.49 0.73 1.42
C VAL A 485 -28.71 1.42 0.85
N HIS A 486 -28.64 2.75 0.72
CA HIS A 486 -29.70 3.57 0.16
C HIS A 486 -29.53 3.73 -1.35
N TRP A 487 -30.55 3.42 -2.14
CA TRP A 487 -30.55 3.55 -3.59
C TRP A 487 -31.64 4.53 -4.03
N ASP A 488 -31.30 5.41 -4.96
CA ASP A 488 -32.22 6.42 -5.48
C ASP A 488 -31.93 6.78 -6.94
N TRP A 489 -32.98 7.02 -7.71
CA TRP A 489 -32.88 7.40 -9.12
C TRP A 489 -32.79 8.92 -9.27
N VAL A 490 -31.88 9.36 -10.12
CA VAL A 490 -31.88 10.74 -10.62
C VAL A 490 -32.02 10.73 -12.13
N VAL A 491 -33.09 11.38 -12.62
CA VAL A 491 -33.32 11.58 -14.04
C VAL A 491 -32.57 12.82 -14.51
N MET A 492 -31.88 12.70 -15.65
CA MET A 492 -31.13 13.78 -16.29
C MET A 492 -31.88 14.21 -17.55
N ASN A 493 -32.21 15.49 -17.68
CA ASN A 493 -32.91 16.04 -18.86
C ASN A 493 -31.98 16.20 -20.10
N ILE A 494 -30.85 15.49 -20.12
CA ILE A 494 -29.80 15.60 -21.12
C ILE A 494 -29.19 14.23 -21.32
N GLU A 495 -29.07 13.82 -22.58
CA GLU A 495 -28.43 12.57 -22.95
C GLU A 495 -26.91 12.65 -22.70
N GLY A 496 -26.40 11.61 -22.04
CA GLY A 496 -24.99 11.41 -21.75
C GLY A 496 -24.22 10.95 -22.99
N PHE A 497 -22.89 10.96 -22.88
CA PHE A 497 -22.00 10.61 -23.98
C PHE A 497 -22.27 9.23 -24.59
N GLY A 498 -22.72 8.25 -23.80
CA GLY A 498 -23.06 6.91 -24.22
C GLY A 498 -24.57 6.64 -24.33
N GLY A 499 -25.40 7.68 -24.33
CA GLY A 499 -26.87 7.56 -24.34
C GLY A 499 -27.51 7.47 -22.96
N GLU A 500 -26.77 7.77 -21.89
CA GLU A 500 -27.29 7.72 -20.53
C GLU A 500 -28.30 8.85 -20.27
N THR A 501 -29.42 8.55 -19.63
CA THR A 501 -30.47 9.53 -19.32
C THR A 501 -30.83 9.56 -17.84
N VAL A 502 -30.34 8.58 -17.07
CA VAL A 502 -30.62 8.42 -15.65
C VAL A 502 -29.38 7.92 -14.92
N VAL A 503 -29.29 8.16 -13.63
CA VAL A 503 -28.22 7.62 -12.78
C VAL A 503 -28.82 7.04 -11.50
N LEU A 504 -28.43 5.80 -11.19
CA LEU A 504 -28.72 5.19 -9.90
C LEU A 504 -27.62 5.60 -8.92
N ILE A 505 -27.99 6.30 -7.85
CA ILE A 505 -27.04 6.70 -6.81
C ILE A 505 -27.25 5.80 -5.59
N GLY A 506 -26.18 5.10 -5.22
CA GLY A 506 -26.12 4.28 -4.02
C GLY A 506 -25.36 4.98 -2.90
N THR A 507 -25.79 4.83 -1.65
CA THR A 507 -25.05 5.31 -0.47
C THR A 507 -25.04 4.25 0.63
N ASP A 508 -23.86 3.79 1.02
CA ASP A 508 -23.70 2.96 2.22
C ASP A 508 -23.98 3.78 3.48
N GLY A 509 -24.94 3.35 4.30
CA GLY A 509 -25.42 4.13 5.44
C GLY A 509 -24.40 4.28 6.57
N HIS A 510 -23.48 3.32 6.71
CA HIS A 510 -22.45 3.33 7.74
C HIS A 510 -21.27 4.26 7.37
N SER A 511 -20.60 3.95 6.27
CA SER A 511 -19.41 4.67 5.79
C SER A 511 -19.74 6.00 5.12
N GLY A 512 -20.96 6.13 4.57
CA GLY A 512 -21.35 7.26 3.73
C GLY A 512 -20.82 7.17 2.29
N THR A 513 -20.22 6.04 1.91
CA THR A 513 -19.64 5.80 0.57
C THR A 513 -20.72 5.83 -0.49
N LYS A 514 -20.44 6.56 -1.57
CA LYS A 514 -21.37 6.86 -2.65
C LYS A 514 -20.98 6.10 -3.92
N PHE A 515 -21.98 5.60 -4.61
CA PHE A 515 -21.86 4.92 -5.89
C PHE A 515 -22.75 5.65 -6.89
N ALA A 516 -22.28 5.79 -8.12
CA ALA A 516 -23.04 6.42 -9.19
C ALA A 516 -22.98 5.52 -10.43
N PHE A 517 -24.15 5.06 -10.88
CA PHE A 517 -24.30 4.17 -12.02
C PHE A 517 -25.17 4.84 -13.10
N PRO A 518 -24.56 5.63 -13.99
CA PRO A 518 -25.24 6.16 -15.16
C PRO A 518 -25.74 5.02 -16.05
N THR A 519 -26.94 5.15 -16.58
CA THR A 519 -27.57 4.18 -17.47
C THR A 519 -28.62 4.86 -18.36
N SER A 520 -29.05 4.17 -19.42
CA SER A 520 -30.06 4.66 -20.36
C SER A 520 -31.50 4.30 -19.95
N SER A 521 -31.68 3.44 -18.93
CA SER A 521 -32.99 2.93 -18.54
C SER A 521 -33.11 2.65 -17.04
N ARG A 522 -34.31 2.87 -16.50
CA ARG A 522 -34.69 2.53 -15.11
C ARG A 522 -35.27 1.12 -14.97
N SER A 523 -35.24 0.32 -16.03
CA SER A 523 -35.86 -1.01 -16.03
C SER A 523 -35.27 -1.95 -14.97
N GLY A 524 -36.06 -2.93 -14.49
CA GLY A 524 -35.58 -3.97 -13.58
C GLY A 524 -34.35 -4.73 -14.10
N LYS A 525 -34.24 -4.91 -15.43
CA LYS A 525 -33.05 -5.50 -16.07
C LYS A 525 -31.81 -4.62 -15.86
N SER A 526 -31.92 -3.32 -16.11
CA SER A 526 -30.83 -2.36 -15.91
C SER A 526 -30.39 -2.29 -14.44
N ILE A 527 -31.34 -2.40 -13.51
CA ILE A 527 -31.05 -2.46 -12.06
C ILE A 527 -30.25 -3.74 -11.73
N LEU A 528 -30.67 -4.89 -12.26
CA LEU A 528 -29.99 -6.16 -12.03
C LEU A 528 -28.57 -6.18 -12.60
N GLU A 529 -28.34 -5.65 -13.79
CA GLU A 529 -26.99 -5.54 -14.39
C GLU A 529 -26.04 -4.72 -13.49
N ILE A 530 -26.54 -3.62 -12.91
CA ILE A 530 -25.79 -2.82 -11.93
C ILE A 530 -25.55 -3.63 -10.65
N TYR A 531 -26.60 -4.27 -10.12
CA TYR A 531 -26.56 -5.04 -8.88
C TYR A 531 -25.57 -6.21 -8.95
N ASP A 532 -25.63 -7.00 -10.03
CA ASP A 532 -24.79 -8.19 -10.24
C ASP A 532 -23.31 -7.85 -10.39
N THR A 533 -23.00 -6.63 -10.86
CA THR A 533 -21.63 -6.13 -10.92
C THR A 533 -21.19 -5.56 -9.58
N TRP A 534 -22.05 -4.75 -8.93
CA TRP A 534 -21.69 -4.00 -7.73
C TRP A 534 -21.65 -4.88 -6.47
N LYS A 535 -22.65 -5.73 -6.25
CA LYS A 535 -22.78 -6.51 -5.01
C LYS A 535 -21.57 -7.42 -4.77
N PRO A 536 -21.11 -8.26 -5.73
CA PRO A 536 -19.97 -9.13 -5.47
C PRO A 536 -18.67 -8.36 -5.19
N TRP A 537 -18.51 -7.19 -5.79
CA TRP A 537 -17.39 -6.30 -5.49
C TRP A 537 -17.51 -5.71 -4.08
N ALA A 538 -18.67 -5.16 -3.73
CA ALA A 538 -18.93 -4.52 -2.44
C ALA A 538 -18.75 -5.50 -1.28
N GLU A 539 -19.29 -6.72 -1.41
CA GLU A 539 -19.17 -7.76 -0.39
C GLU A 539 -17.73 -8.21 -0.18
N ARG A 540 -16.95 -8.34 -1.27
CA ARG A 540 -15.53 -8.70 -1.18
C ARG A 540 -14.67 -7.61 -0.58
N MET A 541 -14.95 -6.34 -0.91
CA MET A 541 -14.18 -5.20 -0.38
C MET A 541 -14.41 -4.94 1.11
N THR A 542 -15.57 -5.37 1.61
CA THR A 542 -15.97 -5.16 3.02
C THR A 542 -15.83 -6.43 3.87
N ASP A 543 -15.60 -7.58 3.23
CA ASP A 543 -15.73 -8.91 3.81
C ASP A 543 -17.08 -9.09 4.53
N ARG A 544 -18.17 -8.56 3.94
CA ARG A 544 -19.52 -8.61 4.51
C ARG A 544 -20.56 -8.93 3.46
N LYS A 545 -21.71 -9.44 3.93
CA LYS A 545 -22.90 -9.62 3.10
C LYS A 545 -23.80 -8.40 3.15
N LEU A 546 -24.37 -8.05 2.00
CA LEU A 546 -25.42 -7.03 1.91
C LEU A 546 -26.66 -7.50 2.65
N LYS A 547 -27.11 -6.73 3.64
CA LYS A 547 -28.29 -7.08 4.44
C LYS A 547 -29.56 -6.41 3.95
N CYS A 548 -29.50 -5.10 3.71
CA CYS A 548 -30.68 -4.31 3.38
C CYS A 548 -30.38 -3.31 2.27
N ILE A 549 -31.30 -3.22 1.30
CA ILE A 549 -31.39 -2.10 0.37
C ILE A 549 -32.60 -1.26 0.74
N ARG A 550 -32.41 0.05 0.82
CA ARG A 550 -33.49 1.00 1.04
C ARG A 550 -33.70 1.87 -0.19
N THR A 551 -34.89 1.84 -0.77
CA THR A 551 -35.26 2.63 -1.95
C THR A 551 -36.49 3.49 -1.66
N ASP A 552 -36.84 4.36 -2.60
CA ASP A 552 -38.19 4.92 -2.67
C ASP A 552 -39.20 3.85 -3.13
N ASN A 553 -40.50 4.20 -3.08
CA ASN A 553 -41.60 3.33 -3.51
C ASN A 553 -41.75 3.27 -5.05
N ALA A 554 -40.65 3.45 -5.81
CA ALA A 554 -40.70 3.33 -7.25
C ALA A 554 -40.92 1.88 -7.67
N LYS A 555 -41.85 1.67 -8.61
CA LYS A 555 -42.29 0.32 -9.05
C LYS A 555 -41.16 -0.53 -9.60
N GLU A 556 -40.10 0.08 -10.13
CA GLU A 556 -38.96 -0.65 -10.67
C GLU A 556 -38.11 -1.35 -9.60
N PHE A 557 -38.21 -0.92 -8.33
CA PHE A 557 -37.58 -1.57 -7.18
C PHE A 557 -38.54 -2.51 -6.45
N SER A 558 -39.82 -2.13 -6.33
CA SER A 558 -40.79 -2.89 -5.52
C SER A 558 -41.30 -4.16 -6.19
N ASP A 559 -41.31 -4.21 -7.53
CA ASP A 559 -41.90 -5.30 -8.30
C ASP A 559 -40.96 -5.83 -9.41
N GLY A 560 -41.24 -7.06 -9.88
CA GLY A 560 -40.54 -7.69 -10.99
C GLY A 560 -39.20 -8.32 -10.62
N MET A 561 -38.32 -8.45 -11.62
CA MET A 561 -37.11 -9.29 -11.53
C MET A 561 -36.16 -8.89 -10.39
N PHE A 562 -36.03 -7.58 -10.10
CA PHE A 562 -35.17 -7.11 -9.02
C PHE A 562 -35.70 -7.52 -7.65
N ALA A 563 -37.01 -7.36 -7.42
CA ALA A 563 -37.64 -7.74 -6.17
C ALA A 563 -37.60 -9.26 -5.93
N GLU A 564 -37.80 -10.05 -6.99
CA GLU A 564 -37.65 -11.51 -6.97
C GLU A 564 -36.22 -11.93 -6.61
N GLU A 565 -35.22 -11.26 -7.16
CA GLU A 565 -33.81 -11.56 -6.88
C GLU A 565 -33.42 -11.21 -5.43
N MET A 566 -33.88 -10.06 -4.91
CA MET A 566 -33.65 -9.71 -3.49
C MET A 566 -34.26 -10.76 -2.55
N LYS A 567 -35.48 -11.23 -2.87
CA LYS A 567 -36.15 -12.30 -2.12
C LYS A 567 -35.38 -13.62 -2.19
N ARG A 568 -34.86 -13.97 -3.38
CA ARG A 568 -34.06 -15.20 -3.60
C ARG A 568 -32.74 -15.18 -2.80
N LEU A 569 -32.09 -14.01 -2.73
CA LEU A 569 -30.82 -13.83 -2.03
C LEU A 569 -30.98 -13.57 -0.52
N GLY A 570 -32.21 -13.36 -0.04
CA GLY A 570 -32.49 -13.02 1.35
C GLY A 570 -32.05 -11.60 1.74
N VAL A 571 -31.97 -10.69 0.77
CA VAL A 571 -31.66 -9.26 1.03
C VAL A 571 -32.96 -8.54 1.38
N GLU A 572 -32.99 -7.88 2.53
CA GLU A 572 -34.15 -7.12 2.98
C GLU A 572 -34.35 -5.88 2.09
N GLN A 573 -35.58 -5.65 1.66
CA GLN A 573 -35.96 -4.43 0.96
C GLN A 573 -36.79 -3.54 1.88
N GLN A 574 -36.36 -2.30 2.02
CA GLN A 574 -37.07 -1.29 2.79
C GLN A 574 -37.47 -0.15 1.86
N PHE A 575 -38.75 0.22 1.89
CA PHE A 575 -39.26 1.31 1.08
C PHE A 575 -39.56 2.52 1.97
N SER A 576 -39.10 3.70 1.56
CA SER A 576 -39.47 4.93 2.28
C SER A 576 -40.97 5.20 2.13
N VAL A 577 -41.65 5.53 3.23
CA VAL A 577 -43.08 5.88 3.21
C VAL A 577 -43.31 7.06 2.25
N PRO A 578 -44.33 7.02 1.37
CA PRO A 578 -44.65 8.15 0.51
C PRO A 578 -44.85 9.42 1.34
N TYR A 579 -44.30 10.55 0.89
CA TYR A 579 -44.39 11.87 1.54
C TYR A 579 -43.58 12.06 2.84
N GLU A 580 -42.87 11.03 3.34
CA GLU A 580 -41.97 11.17 4.49
C GLU A 580 -40.51 11.32 4.06
N HIS A 581 -40.19 12.48 3.47
CA HIS A 581 -38.86 12.84 2.94
C HIS A 581 -37.69 12.59 3.90
N LYS A 582 -37.95 12.55 5.21
CA LYS A 582 -36.93 12.33 6.25
C LYS A 582 -36.24 10.96 6.15
N GLN A 583 -36.99 9.90 5.79
CA GLN A 583 -36.44 8.53 5.75
C GLN A 583 -35.43 8.32 4.61
N ASN A 584 -35.58 9.05 3.50
CA ASN A 584 -34.65 8.99 2.37
C ASN A 584 -33.63 10.16 2.35
N GLY A 585 -33.55 10.95 3.44
CA GLY A 585 -32.68 12.13 3.50
C GLY A 585 -31.19 11.83 3.30
N THR A 586 -30.74 10.60 3.57
CA THR A 586 -29.36 10.15 3.28
C THR A 586 -29.09 10.07 1.78
N ALA A 587 -30.03 9.52 0.99
CA ALA A 587 -29.91 9.45 -0.46
C ALA A 587 -30.03 10.85 -1.05
N GLU A 588 -31.04 11.62 -0.67
CA GLU A 588 -31.27 12.99 -1.19
C GLU A 588 -30.04 13.90 -0.95
N SER A 589 -29.49 13.88 0.26
CA SER A 589 -28.28 14.63 0.60
C SER A 589 -27.08 14.18 -0.24
N SER A 590 -26.96 12.88 -0.50
CA SER A 590 -25.89 12.31 -1.32
C SER A 590 -26.04 12.68 -2.79
N ASN A 591 -27.26 12.61 -3.34
CA ASN A 591 -27.58 13.03 -4.71
C ASN A 591 -27.20 14.49 -4.90
N ARG A 592 -27.60 15.35 -3.97
CA ARG A 592 -27.27 16.77 -3.99
C ARG A 592 -25.76 17.01 -3.98
N ILE A 593 -25.01 16.31 -3.13
CA ILE A 593 -23.55 16.43 -3.07
C ILE A 593 -22.92 16.04 -4.42
N LEU A 594 -23.34 14.91 -5.00
CA LEU A 594 -22.77 14.42 -6.26
C LEU A 594 -23.12 15.35 -7.42
N LEU A 595 -24.38 15.79 -7.53
CA LEU A 595 -24.83 16.70 -8.58
C LEU A 595 -24.15 18.07 -8.49
N ASP A 596 -24.01 18.64 -7.29
CA ASP A 596 -23.31 19.92 -7.12
C ASP A 596 -21.83 19.81 -7.54
N LYS A 597 -21.15 18.72 -7.18
CA LYS A 597 -19.77 18.46 -7.60
C LYS A 597 -19.65 18.29 -9.10
N ALA A 598 -20.50 17.44 -9.70
CA ALA A 598 -20.52 17.20 -11.14
C ALA A 598 -20.79 18.49 -11.94
N ARG A 599 -21.75 19.31 -11.48
CA ARG A 599 -22.04 20.61 -12.07
C ARG A 599 -20.82 21.53 -12.04
N CYS A 600 -20.14 21.62 -10.89
CA CYS A 600 -18.95 22.45 -10.78
C CYS A 600 -17.81 21.94 -11.67
N MET A 601 -17.57 20.63 -11.71
CA MET A 601 -16.56 20.01 -12.59
C MET A 601 -16.83 20.32 -14.07
N LEU A 602 -18.09 20.26 -14.53
CA LEU A 602 -18.47 20.61 -15.90
C LEU A 602 -18.28 22.09 -16.21
N ILE A 603 -18.68 22.98 -15.29
CA ILE A 603 -18.50 24.43 -15.44
C ILE A 603 -17.01 24.78 -15.52
N GLN A 604 -16.20 24.24 -14.60
CA GLN A 604 -14.76 24.49 -14.53
C GLN A 604 -14.04 24.00 -15.79
N SER A 605 -14.37 22.80 -16.25
CA SER A 605 -13.74 22.20 -17.43
C SER A 605 -14.21 22.80 -18.76
N LYS A 606 -15.30 23.58 -18.75
CA LYS A 606 -15.99 24.06 -19.95
C LYS A 606 -16.43 22.93 -20.90
N LEU A 607 -16.51 21.70 -20.41
CA LEU A 607 -16.98 20.56 -21.18
C LEU A 607 -18.50 20.61 -21.36
N SER A 608 -18.97 20.11 -22.51
CA SER A 608 -20.40 19.97 -22.78
C SER A 608 -21.10 19.11 -21.72
N GLN A 609 -22.35 19.45 -21.41
CA GLN A 609 -23.16 18.71 -20.43
C GLN A 609 -23.37 17.24 -20.80
N LYS A 610 -23.17 16.83 -22.06
CA LYS A 610 -23.16 15.41 -22.47
C LYS A 610 -22.13 14.55 -21.70
N TYR A 611 -21.08 15.16 -21.13
CA TYR A 611 -20.08 14.45 -20.31
C TYR A 611 -20.51 14.25 -18.85
N TRP A 612 -21.77 14.56 -18.49
CA TRP A 612 -22.28 14.37 -17.14
C TRP A 612 -22.10 12.95 -16.55
N PRO A 613 -22.17 11.83 -17.33
CA PRO A 613 -21.96 10.49 -16.76
C PRO A 613 -20.56 10.32 -16.17
N PHE A 614 -19.56 10.92 -16.82
CA PHE A 614 -18.18 10.93 -16.34
C PHE A 614 -18.01 11.86 -15.14
N ALA A 615 -18.61 13.05 -15.20
CA ALA A 615 -18.55 14.03 -14.11
C ALA A 615 -19.19 13.49 -12.82
N ILE A 616 -20.34 12.78 -12.90
CA ILE A 616 -21.01 12.21 -11.73
C ILE A 616 -20.24 11.03 -11.12
N GLN A 617 -19.61 10.20 -11.97
CA GLN A 617 -18.72 9.12 -11.51
C GLN A 617 -17.45 9.69 -10.84
N ALA A 618 -16.84 10.72 -11.42
CA ALA A 618 -15.71 11.43 -10.83
C ALA A 618 -16.11 12.11 -9.51
N ALA A 619 -17.30 12.71 -9.46
CA ALA A 619 -17.86 13.30 -8.25
C ALA A 619 -18.01 12.27 -7.12
N ALA A 620 -18.49 11.06 -7.42
CA ALA A 620 -18.58 9.96 -6.44
C ALA A 620 -17.19 9.55 -5.95
N PHE A 621 -16.22 9.40 -6.85
CA PHE A 621 -14.84 9.06 -6.50
C PHE A 621 -14.20 10.06 -5.54
N VAL A 622 -14.35 11.36 -5.79
CA VAL A 622 -13.80 12.42 -4.93
C VAL A 622 -14.62 12.63 -3.66
N ALA A 623 -15.95 12.44 -3.70
CA ALA A 623 -16.80 12.51 -2.51
C ALA A 623 -16.44 11.41 -1.50
N ASN A 624 -16.09 10.22 -1.98
CA ASN A 624 -15.64 9.12 -1.13
C ASN A 624 -14.26 9.34 -0.50
N ARG A 625 -13.52 10.34 -0.98
CA ARG A 625 -12.23 10.82 -0.45
C ARG A 625 -12.34 12.21 0.20
N SER A 626 -13.56 12.70 0.38
CA SER A 626 -13.87 13.94 1.07
C SER A 626 -14.31 13.65 2.52
N PRO A 627 -14.10 14.57 3.48
CA PRO A 627 -14.43 14.31 4.86
C PRO A 627 -15.93 14.48 5.09
N VAL A 628 -16.53 13.56 5.84
CA VAL A 628 -17.96 13.61 6.19
C VAL A 628 -18.12 13.99 7.65
N ARG A 629 -19.03 14.92 7.99
CA ARG A 629 -19.17 15.46 9.36
C ARG A 629 -19.45 14.34 10.38
N GLY A 630 -18.63 14.27 11.44
CA GLY A 630 -18.76 13.27 12.50
C GLY A 630 -18.25 11.88 12.10
N LEU A 631 -17.19 11.83 11.29
CA LEU A 631 -16.43 10.62 10.92
C LEU A 631 -14.95 10.96 10.93
N ASP A 632 -14.12 10.13 11.54
CA ASP A 632 -12.68 10.42 11.68
C ASP A 632 -11.85 9.97 10.49
N LYS A 633 -12.49 9.29 9.53
CA LYS A 633 -11.91 8.78 8.29
C LYS A 633 -12.81 9.15 7.11
N VAL A 634 -12.22 9.16 5.92
CA VAL A 634 -12.98 9.39 4.68
C VAL A 634 -13.83 8.15 4.32
N PRO A 635 -14.98 8.31 3.63
CA PRO A 635 -15.90 7.20 3.40
C PRO A 635 -15.28 5.94 2.81
N ILE A 636 -14.41 6.08 1.81
CA ILE A 636 -13.79 4.91 1.15
C ILE A 636 -12.91 4.10 2.10
N GLU A 637 -12.25 4.75 3.04
CA GLU A 637 -11.43 4.09 4.05
C GLU A 637 -12.30 3.36 5.07
N LEU A 638 -13.44 3.93 5.46
CA LEU A 638 -14.40 3.25 6.33
C LEU A 638 -15.09 2.06 5.65
N PHE A 639 -15.25 2.12 4.33
CA PHE A 639 -15.87 1.06 3.55
C PHE A 639 -14.90 -0.09 3.27
N THR A 640 -13.67 0.21 2.87
CA THR A 640 -12.68 -0.80 2.44
C THR A 640 -11.64 -1.17 3.49
N GLY A 641 -11.51 -0.36 4.55
CA GLY A 641 -10.41 -0.46 5.51
C GLY A 641 -9.06 0.07 5.00
N ILE A 642 -8.97 0.50 3.73
CA ILE A 642 -7.73 0.91 3.07
C ILE A 642 -7.71 2.43 2.92
N SER A 643 -6.63 3.07 3.36
CA SER A 643 -6.47 4.52 3.23
C SER A 643 -6.22 4.91 1.75
N PRO A 644 -6.91 5.93 1.22
CA PRO A 644 -6.83 6.25 -0.20
C PRO A 644 -5.56 7.05 -0.56
N ASP A 645 -4.98 6.70 -1.70
CA ASP A 645 -3.96 7.54 -2.34
C ASP A 645 -4.58 8.81 -2.95
N MET A 646 -4.23 9.96 -2.38
CA MET A 646 -4.72 11.27 -2.79
C MET A 646 -3.98 11.85 -4.01
N ASN A 647 -2.78 11.35 -4.34
CA ASN A 647 -2.01 11.81 -5.51
C ASN A 647 -2.67 11.44 -6.83
N LYS A 648 -3.54 10.43 -6.80
CA LYS A 648 -4.35 10.03 -7.96
C LYS A 648 -5.39 11.05 -8.36
N ILE A 649 -5.81 11.95 -7.46
CA ILE A 649 -6.89 12.89 -7.74
C ILE A 649 -6.36 14.01 -8.63
N LYS A 650 -7.05 14.23 -9.75
CA LYS A 650 -6.70 15.26 -10.73
C LYS A 650 -7.88 16.17 -11.02
N VAL A 651 -7.58 17.40 -11.43
CA VAL A 651 -8.59 18.40 -11.81
C VAL A 651 -9.39 17.88 -13.00
N PHE A 652 -10.71 17.68 -12.82
CA PHE A 652 -11.60 17.21 -13.89
C PHE A 652 -11.55 18.15 -15.10
N GLY A 653 -11.42 17.57 -16.30
CA GLY A 653 -11.27 18.33 -17.55
C GLY A 653 -9.89 18.93 -17.79
N SER A 654 -8.89 18.61 -16.96
CA SER A 654 -7.50 19.04 -17.23
C SER A 654 -6.99 18.45 -18.54
N LYS A 655 -6.17 19.25 -19.23
CA LYS A 655 -5.38 18.79 -20.37
C LYS A 655 -4.36 17.76 -19.89
N CYS A 656 -4.19 16.70 -20.66
CA CYS A 656 -3.25 15.63 -20.32
C CYS A 656 -2.67 14.97 -21.56
N TRP A 657 -1.59 14.23 -21.38
CA TRP A 657 -0.99 13.38 -22.41
C TRP A 657 -0.92 11.94 -21.95
N PHE A 658 -1.36 11.02 -22.80
CA PHE A 658 -1.34 9.58 -22.55
C PHE A 658 -0.46 8.86 -23.57
N ILE A 659 0.24 7.82 -23.12
CA ILE A 659 1.12 7.03 -23.98
C ILE A 659 0.29 6.23 -24.99
N VAL A 660 0.68 6.27 -26.27
CA VAL A 660 0.14 5.38 -27.29
C VAL A 660 0.88 4.03 -27.19
N PRO A 661 0.20 2.90 -26.93
CA PRO A 661 0.83 1.59 -26.85
C PRO A 661 1.64 1.26 -28.10
N THR A 662 2.83 0.70 -27.92
CA THR A 662 3.76 0.40 -29.02
C THR A 662 3.12 -0.49 -30.09
N GLU A 663 2.26 -1.44 -29.70
CA GLU A 663 1.54 -2.36 -30.58
C GLU A 663 0.57 -1.65 -31.54
N THR A 664 0.07 -0.47 -31.17
CA THR A 664 -0.87 0.32 -31.98
C THR A 664 -0.17 1.29 -32.93
N ARG A 665 1.16 1.44 -32.83
CA ARG A 665 1.97 2.30 -33.71
C ARG A 665 2.21 1.55 -35.02
N LYS A 666 1.35 1.80 -36.02
CA LYS A 666 1.52 1.24 -37.38
C LYS A 666 2.79 1.81 -38.00
N GLY A 667 3.81 0.96 -38.15
CA GLY A 667 5.11 1.30 -38.72
C GLY A 667 6.12 1.68 -37.65
N ASN A 668 7.22 0.92 -37.55
CA ASN A 668 8.35 1.13 -36.65
C ASN A 668 9.13 2.43 -36.94
N LYS A 669 8.47 3.59 -36.92
CA LYS A 669 9.11 4.89 -37.05
C LYS A 669 9.58 5.31 -35.66
N LYS A 670 10.88 5.14 -35.40
CA LYS A 670 11.54 5.46 -34.12
C LYS A 670 11.32 6.91 -33.64
N LEU A 671 10.86 7.81 -34.52
CA LEU A 671 10.66 9.24 -34.28
C LEU A 671 9.20 9.66 -34.08
N ASP A 672 8.22 8.75 -34.19
CA ASP A 672 6.81 9.12 -34.02
C ASP A 672 6.51 9.56 -32.58
N ALA A 673 5.57 10.50 -32.46
CA ALA A 673 5.12 11.02 -31.16
C ALA A 673 4.66 9.86 -30.26
N ARG A 674 5.21 9.81 -29.04
CA ARG A 674 4.97 8.71 -28.09
C ARG A 674 3.69 8.86 -27.29
N ALA A 675 3.12 10.05 -27.28
CA ALA A 675 1.94 10.40 -26.51
C ALA A 675 0.96 11.22 -27.36
N LYS A 676 -0.32 11.10 -27.03
CA LYS A 676 -1.40 11.91 -27.59
C LYS A 676 -1.97 12.82 -26.51
N GLU A 677 -2.44 13.98 -26.95
CA GLU A 677 -3.17 14.90 -26.09
C GLU A 677 -4.61 14.42 -25.88
N GLY A 678 -5.12 14.61 -24.67
CA GLY A 678 -6.49 14.34 -24.34
C GLY A 678 -6.98 15.16 -23.15
N THR A 679 -8.27 15.01 -22.85
CA THR A 679 -8.94 15.70 -21.75
C THR A 679 -9.35 14.71 -20.67
N PHE A 680 -9.00 14.99 -19.42
CA PHE A 680 -9.30 14.10 -18.30
C PHE A 680 -10.81 14.05 -17.98
N LEU A 681 -11.40 12.85 -18.00
CA LEU A 681 -12.82 12.63 -17.71
C LEU A 681 -13.07 11.86 -16.40
N GLY A 682 -12.04 11.45 -15.66
CA GLY A 682 -12.23 10.75 -14.38
C GLY A 682 -11.58 9.39 -14.33
N TYR A 683 -12.10 8.49 -13.51
CA TYR A 683 -11.37 7.29 -13.07
C TYR A 683 -11.97 6.03 -13.69
N ALA A 684 -11.13 5.09 -14.10
CA ALA A 684 -11.57 3.78 -14.57
C ALA A 684 -11.87 2.83 -13.39
N SER A 685 -12.70 1.83 -13.65
CA SER A 685 -13.02 0.77 -12.68
C SER A 685 -11.75 0.08 -12.20
N GLY A 686 -11.58 -0.07 -10.88
CA GLY A 686 -10.36 -0.62 -10.26
C GLY A 686 -9.29 0.43 -9.88
N GLY A 687 -9.50 1.72 -10.18
CA GLY A 687 -8.76 2.83 -9.54
C GLY A 687 -7.29 2.99 -9.92
N SER A 688 -6.79 2.24 -10.88
CA SER A 688 -5.38 2.30 -11.34
C SER A 688 -5.21 3.03 -12.68
N ALA A 689 -6.30 3.34 -13.37
CA ALA A 689 -6.28 4.02 -14.66
C ALA A 689 -7.27 5.19 -14.72
N TYR A 690 -7.04 6.07 -15.68
CA TYR A 690 -7.80 7.28 -15.95
C TYR A 690 -8.61 7.13 -17.24
N LYS A 691 -9.82 7.70 -17.25
CA LYS A 691 -10.64 7.88 -18.45
C LYS A 691 -10.25 9.21 -19.10
N ILE A 692 -9.88 9.16 -20.38
CA ILE A 692 -9.40 10.33 -21.13
C ILE A 692 -10.17 10.41 -22.44
N LEU A 693 -10.66 11.59 -22.77
CA LEU A 693 -11.15 11.92 -24.11
C LEU A 693 -9.94 12.19 -25.01
N ASP A 694 -9.70 11.35 -26.00
CA ASP A 694 -8.73 11.65 -27.05
C ASP A 694 -9.27 12.82 -27.89
N ASN A 695 -8.57 13.96 -27.84
CA ASN A 695 -9.05 15.20 -28.46
C ASN A 695 -9.11 15.09 -30.00
N LEU A 696 -8.33 14.19 -30.62
CA LEU A 696 -8.33 13.98 -32.06
C LEU A 696 -9.45 13.05 -32.49
N THR A 697 -9.63 11.92 -31.80
CA THR A 697 -10.59 10.90 -32.20
C THR A 697 -11.97 11.08 -31.58
N GLN A 698 -12.10 11.95 -30.57
CA GLN A 698 -13.30 12.14 -29.75
C GLN A 698 -13.79 10.84 -29.10
N LYS A 699 -12.89 9.86 -28.91
CA LYS A 699 -13.15 8.60 -28.22
C LYS A 699 -12.65 8.66 -26.79
N VAL A 700 -13.38 8.02 -25.89
CA VAL A 700 -12.94 7.84 -24.51
C VAL A 700 -12.08 6.59 -24.43
N ILE A 701 -10.88 6.75 -23.89
CA ILE A 701 -9.90 5.69 -23.69
C ILE A 701 -9.57 5.54 -22.21
N THR A 702 -8.96 4.41 -21.86
CA THR A 702 -8.43 4.16 -20.51
C THR A 702 -6.90 4.11 -20.55
N ALA A 703 -6.23 4.89 -19.71
CA ALA A 703 -4.77 4.95 -19.64
C ALA A 703 -4.26 4.99 -18.20
N VAL A 704 -3.17 4.27 -17.93
CA VAL A 704 -2.50 4.26 -16.61
C VAL A 704 -1.44 5.36 -16.52
N SER A 705 -0.56 5.43 -17.53
CA SER A 705 0.53 6.41 -17.59
C SER A 705 0.06 7.68 -18.28
N VAL A 706 -0.23 8.70 -17.47
CA VAL A 706 -0.82 9.97 -17.92
C VAL A 706 -0.09 11.13 -17.26
N ARG A 707 0.33 12.11 -18.08
CA ARG A 707 0.90 13.37 -17.59
C ARG A 707 -0.19 14.44 -17.63
N PHE A 708 -0.48 15.07 -16.49
CA PHE A 708 -1.52 16.08 -16.37
C PHE A 708 -0.94 17.48 -16.37
N GLU A 709 -1.67 18.41 -17.00
CA GLU A 709 -1.43 19.83 -16.96
C GLU A 709 -2.56 20.49 -16.16
N GLU A 710 -2.38 20.55 -14.85
CA GLU A 710 -3.34 21.15 -13.92
C GLU A 710 -2.93 22.63 -13.74
N ARG A 711 -3.39 23.51 -14.63
CA ARG A 711 -3.07 24.94 -14.56
C ARG A 711 -3.93 25.62 -13.50
N GLU A 712 -3.34 26.57 -12.77
CA GLU A 712 -4.09 27.51 -11.95
C GLU A 712 -4.94 28.40 -12.87
N ALA A 713 -6.26 28.46 -12.65
CA ALA A 713 -7.13 29.33 -13.44
C ALA A 713 -6.65 30.79 -13.36
N GLY A 714 -6.14 31.34 -14.47
CA GLY A 714 -5.62 32.72 -14.54
C GLY A 714 -4.50 32.97 -15.56
N ALA A 715 -3.86 31.94 -16.13
CA ALA A 715 -2.72 32.10 -17.04
C ALA A 715 -3.09 32.04 -18.55
N TYR A 716 -4.30 32.42 -18.93
CA TYR A 716 -4.71 32.55 -20.33
C TYR A 716 -5.51 33.84 -20.52
N ASP A 717 -4.79 34.93 -20.75
CA ASP A 717 -5.23 36.04 -21.60
C ASP A 717 -3.98 36.73 -22.15
N SER A 718 -3.48 36.19 -23.25
CA SER A 718 -2.87 36.89 -24.39
C SER A 718 -2.33 35.84 -25.35
N ASP A 719 -2.55 36.10 -26.63
CA ASP A 719 -2.07 35.35 -27.80
C ASP A 719 -2.91 34.12 -28.21
N SER A 720 -3.99 34.39 -28.96
CA SER A 720 -3.92 34.23 -30.42
C SER A 720 -5.26 34.64 -31.10
N ASP A 721 -5.15 35.70 -31.91
CA ASP A 721 -5.80 35.92 -33.20
C ASP A 721 -7.34 36.03 -33.30
N SER A 722 -7.80 37.29 -33.23
CA SER A 722 -9.00 37.75 -33.93
C SER A 722 -8.60 38.39 -35.27
N ASP A 723 -8.52 37.58 -36.32
CA ASP A 723 -8.68 38.07 -37.70
C ASP A 723 -10.17 38.07 -38.02
N SER A 724 -10.80 39.25 -38.00
CA SER A 724 -11.99 39.53 -38.81
C SER A 724 -12.23 41.04 -38.89
N GLU A 725 -11.93 41.56 -40.10
CA GLU A 725 -12.45 42.75 -40.78
C GLU A 725 -13.42 43.66 -39.99
N ALA A 726 -13.02 44.92 -39.81
CA ALA A 726 -13.94 46.02 -39.55
C ALA A 726 -13.70 47.15 -40.57
N THR A 727 -14.68 47.33 -41.44
CA THR A 727 -14.84 48.37 -42.44
C THR A 727 -14.92 49.75 -41.80
N GLU A 728 -14.11 50.70 -42.28
CA GLU A 728 -14.25 52.13 -41.96
C GLU A 728 -15.46 52.74 -42.66
N LEU A 729 -16.28 53.48 -41.92
CA LEU A 729 -17.18 54.51 -42.44
C LEU A 729 -17.24 55.71 -41.49
N GLY A 730 -16.62 56.81 -41.92
CA GLY A 730 -17.17 58.17 -41.91
C GLY A 730 -17.37 58.90 -40.58
N GLY A 731 -16.61 59.98 -40.41
CA GLY A 731 -16.83 61.05 -39.43
C GLY A 731 -15.69 62.06 -39.44
#